data_AF-W2D149-F1
#
_entry.id   AF-W2D149-F1
#
_cell.length_a   1.000
_cell.length_b   1.000
_cell.length_c   1.000
_cell.angle_alpha   90.00
_cell.angle_beta   90.00
_cell.angle_gamma   90.00
#
_symmetry.space_group_name_H-M   'P 1'
#
loop_
_entity.id
_entity.type
_entity.pdbx_description
1 polymer ?
#
loop_
_entity_poly.entity_id
_entity_poly.type
_entity_poly.pdbx_seq_one_letter_code
_entity_poly.pdbx_strand_id
1 'polypeptide(L)'
;LVPSIALLGQSLNDWMADAAYPIKAICICSDSRASRKIKRNNDDDESDHSIVDLALPASTNTSFITKQLISYQIHDGITVVFSTYQSIDIVAEAQADILKDTNGEFGVFDFIVCDEAHRTTGVKISTKDESDFTKIHSNEFIQGKKRLYMTATPRLYGESAKIKASKNDCILCSMDDETIYGKEFYRVNFSYAVQNGILTDYKVLVLTVSEDMIPEKLMEQVKDRHVKELNYDDTGRLIGVINGLSKKILGDKGITWDADPRLMRRAIAFTYKIGRVNEPGTSKNIATVLPKISDIYNDSLPHEEQTGVVHISARHVDGSMGAMERNAALAWLAEDTDDPQECRVVTNVRCLSEGVDVPALDAVLFLSARNSQVDVVQSVGRVMRSFHRGQVDEKKYGYIIIPVIVPEGTSPEEALNESTSFSAVWDILNALRSHDDHFNAHVNTIALNKDKGSKVTVGLPGLGQTGIGQHSQAGDGNDNQDAQQLSHQEIAKQLELQFGSIREQIYAKLVEKCGERLYWENWAAEVGEIAKKYIARISRLVLGNNDKFSSEFEIFVKTLQKNLNPGVNAEQCIEMLAQHLITRPVFDALFADYQFVSNNSISSSMQRMVELLETEAVDKDLSDLDKFYESVRINVGQIDNLEGKQTIIKNLYEKFFKRAFPLTVEKLGTVYTPVECVDFIIHSVDDVLKSEFGSALTNEHVHILDPFIGTGTFITRLLQSGLIRPEDMVRKYTSEIHANEIVLLAYYIADVNIESVFQEQCPQTTYLPFDGLCLTDTFQLGENNDRDLFKEFFRENSEAVESQRSTPIRVIIGNPPYSIGQKSANDNAQNQSYPILDQRIADTYVAGSTSTNTKGIYDSYIKAFRWATDRLSPEEGSVITFISNGAWIDGNSHDGFRASLQKEFDKIYVYNLRGNARTSGELRKREGGGIFDSGSRTPIAITILVRYPEGKRLNACQIHYHDIGDYLSREDKLRIIKQAKTYQRLDWETIMPNDKNDWINQRDGLFDTLLPLAPEKKFDVQSKSVFSTYSLGIATGRDAWAYQFTQQDLAQNVTRMMESYNKEVERYIQQIPTLDSIDSWVNNDESLISWNRNLKELLIKGKSLYFNKQDIVYSSYRPFCKQHCYFHKDFNAMQYLQKRLFPTSQQRSVD
;
A
#
# COMPACT_ATOMS: atom_id res chain seq x y z
N LEU A 1 1.15 41.47 2.64
CA LEU A 1 2.36 41.23 3.47
C LEU A 1 3.25 40.25 2.73
N VAL A 2 4.55 40.50 2.74
CA VAL A 2 5.57 39.70 2.02
C VAL A 2 6.81 39.46 2.91
N PRO A 3 7.59 38.38 2.70
CA PRO A 3 8.72 38.04 3.56
C PRO A 3 10.01 38.82 3.30
N SER A 4 10.13 39.48 2.14
CA SER A 4 11.35 40.16 1.72
C SER A 4 11.06 41.49 1.01
N ILE A 5 12.04 42.40 1.06
CA ILE A 5 11.99 43.70 0.40
C ILE A 5 11.96 43.55 -1.14
N ALA A 6 12.63 42.52 -1.66
CA ALA A 6 12.64 42.26 -3.10
C ALA A 6 11.26 41.85 -3.62
N LEU A 7 10.54 40.96 -2.90
CA LEU A 7 9.17 40.59 -3.25
C LEU A 7 8.20 41.77 -3.07
N LEU A 8 8.46 42.65 -2.09
CA LEU A 8 7.69 43.89 -1.91
C LEU A 8 7.77 44.78 -3.15
N GLY A 9 9.00 45.04 -3.62
CA GLY A 9 9.23 45.84 -4.82
C GLY A 9 8.62 45.21 -6.07
N GLN A 10 8.73 43.89 -6.23
CA GLN A 10 8.11 43.16 -7.33
C GLN A 10 6.57 43.27 -7.28
N SER A 11 5.96 42.93 -6.14
CA SER A 11 4.51 42.99 -5.95
C SER A 11 3.96 44.39 -6.22
N LEU A 12 4.67 45.42 -5.75
CA LEU A 12 4.30 46.81 -6.01
C LEU A 12 4.30 47.12 -7.51
N ASN A 13 5.39 46.79 -8.23
CA ASN A 13 5.51 47.11 -9.64
C ASN A 13 4.48 46.35 -10.48
N ASP A 14 4.30 45.05 -10.23
CA ASP A 14 3.39 44.20 -10.99
C ASP A 14 1.93 44.61 -10.73
N TRP A 15 1.55 44.87 -9.48
CA TRP A 15 0.21 45.40 -9.17
C TRP A 15 -0.03 46.76 -9.81
N MET A 16 0.95 47.65 -9.81
CA MET A 16 0.82 48.96 -10.44
C MET A 16 0.75 48.87 -11.98
N ALA A 17 1.36 47.86 -12.59
CA ALA A 17 1.36 47.64 -14.04
C ALA A 17 0.07 46.98 -14.54
N ASP A 18 -0.44 45.99 -13.80
CA ASP A 18 -1.56 45.15 -14.22
C ASP A 18 -2.93 45.60 -13.66
N ALA A 19 -2.96 46.62 -12.80
CA ALA A 19 -4.20 47.08 -12.19
C ALA A 19 -5.16 47.73 -13.19
N ALA A 20 -6.38 47.19 -13.27
CA ALA A 20 -7.49 47.79 -14.02
C ALA A 20 -8.11 49.02 -13.33
N TYR A 21 -7.86 49.20 -12.03
CA TYR A 21 -8.36 50.33 -11.23
C TYR A 21 -7.20 51.15 -10.67
N PRO A 22 -7.37 52.47 -10.44
CA PRO A 22 -6.33 53.30 -9.84
C PRO A 22 -5.90 52.76 -8.47
N ILE A 23 -4.59 52.61 -8.27
CA ILE A 23 -3.99 52.17 -6.98
C ILE A 23 -3.19 53.30 -6.35
N LYS A 24 -3.40 53.54 -5.04
CA LYS A 24 -2.49 54.29 -4.18
C LYS A 24 -1.72 53.33 -3.28
N ALA A 25 -0.42 53.23 -3.54
CA ALA A 25 0.46 52.34 -2.81
C ALA A 25 1.18 53.06 -1.65
N ILE A 26 1.28 52.38 -0.51
CA ILE A 26 2.12 52.78 0.63
C ILE A 26 3.10 51.65 0.92
N CYS A 27 4.38 51.97 1.01
CA CYS A 27 5.45 50.98 1.24
C CYS A 27 6.01 51.13 2.65
N ILE A 28 5.90 50.07 3.46
CA ILE A 28 6.40 50.01 4.84
C ILE A 28 7.50 48.95 4.92
N CYS A 29 8.75 49.41 4.88
CA CYS A 29 9.93 48.57 5.03
C CYS A 29 11.16 49.39 5.46
N SER A 30 12.18 48.72 5.99
CA SER A 30 13.41 49.34 6.52
C SER A 30 14.36 49.93 5.48
N ASP A 31 14.11 49.77 4.17
CA ASP A 31 14.94 50.32 3.08
C ASP A 31 14.13 51.30 2.21
N SER A 32 14.52 52.59 2.22
CA SER A 32 13.89 53.66 1.45
C SER A 32 14.13 53.59 -0.07
N ARG A 33 14.97 52.66 -0.54
CA ARG A 33 15.26 52.45 -1.98
C ARG A 33 14.25 51.52 -2.67
N ALA A 34 13.38 50.83 -1.92
CA ALA A 34 12.44 49.85 -2.46
C ALA A 34 11.35 50.46 -3.39
N SER A 35 11.12 51.77 -3.34
CA SER A 35 10.03 52.45 -4.06
C SER A 35 10.45 53.17 -5.36
N ARG A 36 11.73 53.11 -5.77
CA ARG A 36 12.20 53.81 -6.98
C ARG A 36 11.96 52.98 -8.26
N LYS A 37 11.16 53.51 -9.20
CA LYS A 37 11.06 53.01 -10.58
C LYS A 37 12.44 53.00 -11.26
N ILE A 38 12.77 51.91 -11.95
CA ILE A 38 13.90 51.83 -12.90
C ILE A 38 13.36 52.28 -14.27
N LYS A 39 13.97 53.32 -14.87
CA LYS A 39 13.70 53.70 -16.27
C LYS A 39 14.12 52.55 -17.18
N ARG A 40 13.21 52.04 -18.02
CA ARG A 40 13.58 51.30 -19.24
C ARG A 40 14.07 52.33 -20.27
N ASN A 41 15.26 52.11 -20.82
CA ASN A 41 15.81 52.94 -21.89
C ASN A 41 14.87 52.91 -23.10
N ASN A 42 14.29 54.06 -23.44
CA ASN A 42 13.93 54.43 -24.79
C ASN A 42 14.43 55.87 -24.96
N ASP A 43 15.45 56.05 -25.80
CA ASP A 43 15.85 57.35 -26.32
C ASP A 43 14.83 57.70 -27.41
N ASP A 44 13.84 58.53 -27.06
CA ASP A 44 13.08 59.44 -27.93
C ASP A 44 11.77 59.81 -27.24
N ASP A 45 11.78 60.92 -26.50
CA ASP A 45 10.66 61.88 -26.41
C ASP A 45 11.03 63.01 -25.42
N GLU A 46 11.62 64.08 -25.97
CA GLU A 46 11.68 65.39 -25.33
C GLU A 46 10.25 65.96 -25.23
N SER A 47 9.54 65.66 -24.15
CA SER A 47 8.40 66.46 -23.72
C SER A 47 8.38 66.61 -22.19
N ASP A 48 8.69 67.82 -21.75
CA ASP A 48 8.99 68.21 -20.36
C ASP A 48 7.73 68.36 -19.47
N HIS A 49 6.73 67.49 -19.64
CA HIS A 49 5.47 67.54 -18.88
C HIS A 49 4.87 66.15 -18.60
N SER A 50 5.45 65.40 -17.64
CA SER A 50 4.66 64.53 -16.74
C SER A 50 5.38 64.30 -15.41
N ILE A 51 5.24 65.26 -14.50
CA ILE A 51 5.49 65.00 -13.06
C ILE A 51 4.33 64.14 -12.57
N VAL A 52 4.48 62.82 -12.67
CA VAL A 52 3.63 61.86 -11.97
C VAL A 52 4.50 61.07 -11.01
N ASP A 53 4.74 61.73 -9.87
CA ASP A 53 5.20 61.17 -8.61
C ASP A 53 4.27 60.01 -8.20
N LEU A 54 4.72 58.76 -8.37
CA LEU A 54 3.91 57.59 -8.02
C LEU A 54 4.76 56.48 -7.38
N ALA A 55 5.43 56.85 -6.29
CA ALA A 55 5.60 56.09 -5.05
C ALA A 55 6.49 56.94 -4.10
N LEU A 56 5.90 57.58 -3.09
CA LEU A 56 6.67 58.26 -2.03
C LEU A 56 7.64 57.25 -1.36
N PRO A 57 8.80 57.69 -0.84
CA PRO A 57 9.84 56.80 -0.32
C PRO A 57 9.30 55.87 0.76
N ALA A 58 9.69 54.59 0.71
CA ALA A 58 9.34 53.64 1.76
C ALA A 58 9.77 54.18 3.13
N SER A 59 8.89 54.06 4.12
CA SER A 59 9.05 54.67 5.45
C SER A 59 8.75 53.67 6.54
N THR A 60 9.47 53.78 7.65
CA THR A 60 9.16 53.11 8.93
C THR A 60 8.64 54.11 9.97
N ASN A 61 8.40 55.36 9.59
CA ASN A 61 7.90 56.39 10.50
C ASN A 61 6.37 56.35 10.55
N THR A 62 5.83 55.86 11.67
CA THR A 62 4.40 55.65 11.91
C THR A 62 3.58 56.93 11.71
N SER A 63 4.00 58.07 12.28
CA SER A 63 3.27 59.34 12.13
C SER A 63 3.20 59.84 10.68
N PHE A 64 4.20 59.54 9.86
CA PHE A 64 4.18 59.85 8.42
C PHE A 64 3.21 58.94 7.66
N ILE A 65 3.23 57.64 7.96
CA ILE A 65 2.35 56.63 7.35
C ILE A 65 0.88 56.92 7.69
N THR A 66 0.57 57.24 8.95
CA THR A 66 -0.78 57.62 9.43
C THR A 66 -1.34 58.82 8.66
N LYS A 67 -0.54 59.89 8.49
CA LYS A 67 -0.95 61.07 7.71
C LYS A 67 -1.21 60.72 6.25
N GLN A 68 -0.38 59.85 5.66
CA GLN A 68 -0.54 59.44 4.28
C GLN A 68 -1.82 58.61 4.07
N LEU A 69 -2.09 57.65 4.96
CA LEU A 69 -3.31 56.84 4.92
C LEU A 69 -4.57 57.70 5.07
N ILE A 70 -4.59 58.67 5.99
CA ILE A 70 -5.71 59.62 6.14
C ILE A 70 -5.89 60.45 4.87
N SER A 71 -4.80 60.91 4.23
CA SER A 71 -4.90 61.69 2.99
C SER A 71 -5.49 60.90 1.81
N TYR A 72 -5.42 59.57 1.84
CA TYR A 72 -5.95 58.69 0.81
C TYR A 72 -7.40 58.27 1.06
N GLN A 73 -8.05 58.76 2.11
CA GLN A 73 -9.47 58.47 2.39
C GLN A 73 -10.41 58.94 1.26
N ILE A 74 -10.04 60.00 0.54
CA ILE A 74 -10.84 60.61 -0.54
C ILE A 74 -10.47 60.01 -1.92
N HIS A 75 -9.61 58.99 -1.97
CA HIS A 75 -9.15 58.40 -3.21
C HIS A 75 -10.24 57.55 -3.89
N ASP A 76 -10.55 57.87 -5.15
CA ASP A 76 -11.46 57.10 -6.01
C ASP A 76 -10.75 55.90 -6.64
N GLY A 77 -10.44 54.90 -5.81
CA GLY A 77 -9.74 53.68 -6.20
C GLY A 77 -9.19 52.90 -5.00
N ILE A 78 -8.33 51.91 -5.24
CA ILE A 78 -7.86 50.99 -4.20
C ILE A 78 -6.63 51.57 -3.49
N THR A 79 -6.65 51.60 -2.15
CA THR A 79 -5.47 51.92 -1.34
C THR A 79 -4.82 50.64 -0.87
N VAL A 80 -3.55 50.42 -1.21
CA VAL A 80 -2.82 49.18 -0.91
C VAL A 80 -1.58 49.48 -0.07
N VAL A 81 -1.47 48.81 1.08
CA VAL A 81 -0.30 48.88 1.94
C VAL A 81 0.59 47.66 1.69
N PHE A 82 1.72 47.89 1.02
CA PHE A 82 2.76 46.90 0.81
C PHE A 82 3.73 46.95 2.00
N SER A 83 3.77 45.88 2.78
CA SER A 83 4.63 45.80 3.98
C SER A 83 5.32 44.44 4.08
N THR A 84 6.52 44.46 4.64
CA THR A 84 7.24 43.24 5.02
C THR A 84 6.71 42.68 6.35
N TYR A 85 6.77 41.37 6.55
CA TYR A 85 6.40 40.77 7.85
C TYR A 85 7.22 41.34 9.01
N GLN A 86 8.49 41.69 8.80
CA GLN A 86 9.36 42.28 9.81
C GLN A 86 8.95 43.72 10.20
N SER A 87 8.14 44.39 9.37
CA SER A 87 7.61 45.73 9.65
C SER A 87 6.15 45.69 10.11
N ILE A 88 5.64 44.52 10.50
CA ILE A 88 4.24 44.33 10.90
C ILE A 88 3.87 45.17 12.13
N ASP A 89 4.80 45.37 13.06
CA ASP A 89 4.60 46.22 14.24
C ASP A 89 4.31 47.69 13.84
N ILE A 90 4.98 48.20 12.80
CA ILE A 90 4.75 49.55 12.28
C ILE A 90 3.37 49.66 11.60
N VAL A 91 2.93 48.59 10.93
CA VAL A 91 1.58 48.54 10.34
C VAL A 91 0.52 48.56 11.44
N ALA A 92 0.71 47.79 12.51
CA ALA A 92 -0.19 47.73 13.65
C ALA A 92 -0.25 49.07 14.40
N GLU A 93 0.90 49.71 14.63
CA GLU A 93 0.97 51.03 15.27
C GLU A 93 0.26 52.10 14.42
N ALA A 94 0.51 52.12 13.10
CA ALA A 94 -0.16 53.05 12.19
C ALA A 94 -1.67 52.81 12.14
N GLN A 95 -2.12 51.55 12.14
CA GLN A 95 -3.54 51.22 12.21
C GLN A 95 -4.17 51.69 13.53
N ALA A 96 -3.49 51.49 14.67
CA ALA A 96 -3.98 51.92 15.97
C ALA A 96 -4.12 53.45 16.07
N ASP A 97 -3.14 54.19 15.54
CA ASP A 97 -3.18 55.65 15.46
C ASP A 97 -4.35 56.14 14.59
N ILE A 98 -4.56 55.54 13.41
CA ILE A 98 -5.67 55.90 12.51
C ILE A 98 -7.02 55.59 13.15
N LEU A 99 -7.18 54.41 13.76
CA LEU A 99 -8.43 54.03 14.43
C LEU A 99 -8.74 54.96 15.60
N LYS A 100 -7.71 55.44 16.31
CA LYS A 100 -7.86 56.42 17.39
C LYS A 100 -8.22 57.80 16.85
N ASP A 101 -7.55 58.27 15.80
CA ASP A 101 -7.75 59.61 15.22
C ASP A 101 -9.08 59.74 14.47
N THR A 102 -9.60 58.64 13.91
CA THR A 102 -10.86 58.60 13.17
C THR A 102 -12.02 58.02 13.99
N ASN A 103 -11.82 57.81 15.29
CA ASN A 103 -12.81 57.24 16.21
C ASN A 103 -13.43 55.92 15.71
N GLY A 104 -12.62 55.11 15.02
CA GLY A 104 -13.00 53.81 14.45
C GLY A 104 -13.70 53.86 13.09
N GLU A 105 -13.88 55.02 12.45
CA GLU A 105 -14.54 55.14 11.14
C GLU A 105 -13.66 54.66 9.97
N PHE A 106 -12.33 54.77 10.09
CA PHE A 106 -11.38 54.38 9.06
C PHE A 106 -10.15 53.70 9.69
N GLY A 107 -9.54 52.73 9.00
CA GLY A 107 -8.32 52.06 9.48
C GLY A 107 -8.40 50.53 9.58
N VAL A 108 -9.59 49.92 9.59
CA VAL A 108 -9.72 48.44 9.47
C VAL A 108 -9.50 48.03 8.02
N PHE A 109 -8.60 47.08 7.77
CA PHE A 109 -8.36 46.57 6.42
C PHE A 109 -9.54 45.72 5.93
N ASP A 110 -10.06 45.97 4.74
CA ASP A 110 -11.11 45.13 4.15
C ASP A 110 -10.57 43.74 3.75
N PHE A 111 -9.32 43.70 3.28
CA PHE A 111 -8.68 42.48 2.79
C PHE A 111 -7.18 42.50 3.08
N ILE A 112 -6.68 41.44 3.71
CA ILE A 112 -5.25 41.25 4.00
C ILE A 112 -4.75 40.06 3.19
N VAL A 113 -3.77 40.28 2.34
CA VAL A 113 -3.10 39.22 1.58
C VAL A 113 -1.79 38.85 2.26
N CYS A 114 -1.64 37.57 2.62
CA CYS A 114 -0.47 36.98 3.24
C CYS A 114 0.25 36.11 2.20
N ASP A 115 1.27 36.68 1.57
CA ASP A 115 2.09 35.96 0.60
C ASP A 115 3.17 35.11 1.28
N GLU A 116 3.55 34.01 0.65
CA GLU A 116 4.43 32.99 1.21
C GLU A 116 3.98 32.54 2.62
N ALA A 117 2.68 32.25 2.73
CA ALA A 117 2.01 31.96 4.00
C ALA A 117 2.62 30.79 4.79
N HIS A 118 3.36 29.88 4.15
CA HIS A 118 4.08 28.81 4.84
C HIS A 118 5.09 29.33 5.89
N ARG A 119 5.54 30.58 5.76
CA ARG A 119 6.43 31.26 6.72
C ARG A 119 5.72 31.74 7.98
N THR A 120 4.39 31.84 7.93
CA THR A 120 3.55 32.23 9.09
C THR A 120 3.32 31.07 10.06
N THR A 121 3.82 29.87 9.72
CA THR A 121 3.78 28.69 10.59
C THR A 121 4.87 28.71 11.66
N GLY A 122 4.64 28.04 12.79
CA GLY A 122 5.63 27.98 13.87
C GLY A 122 5.01 27.86 15.25
N VAL A 123 5.86 27.86 16.28
CA VAL A 123 5.45 27.71 17.68
C VAL A 123 5.23 29.09 18.30
N LYS A 124 3.99 29.38 18.71
CA LYS A 124 3.63 30.53 19.53
C LYS A 124 3.83 30.16 21.01
N ILE A 125 4.86 30.73 21.63
CA ILE A 125 5.19 30.54 23.05
C ILE A 125 4.66 31.74 23.82
N SER A 126 3.91 31.52 24.90
CA SER A 126 3.25 32.57 25.69
C SER A 126 4.19 33.53 26.45
N THR A 127 5.51 33.34 26.41
CA THR A 127 6.48 34.01 27.31
C THR A 127 7.74 34.58 26.65
N LYS A 128 7.86 34.59 25.31
CA LYS A 128 8.98 35.23 24.57
C LYS A 128 8.48 36.05 23.38
N ASP A 129 9.26 37.05 22.96
CA ASP A 129 9.02 37.88 21.76
C ASP A 129 8.50 37.01 20.60
N GLU A 130 7.24 37.25 20.22
CA GLU A 130 6.56 36.53 19.15
C GLU A 130 7.32 36.71 17.83
N SER A 131 7.43 35.63 17.03
CA SER A 131 7.97 35.77 15.68
C SER A 131 7.03 36.67 14.86
N ASP A 132 7.59 37.70 14.21
CA ASP A 132 6.84 38.68 13.40
C ASP A 132 5.91 38.03 12.35
N PHE A 133 6.26 36.83 11.88
CA PHE A 133 5.47 36.07 10.93
C PHE A 133 4.17 35.48 11.51
N THR A 134 4.11 35.24 12.82
CA THR A 134 2.96 34.63 13.50
C THR A 134 1.94 35.65 14.03
N LYS A 135 2.37 36.91 14.22
CA LYS A 135 1.53 38.02 14.72
C LYS A 135 0.31 38.28 13.83
N ILE A 136 0.43 38.02 12.52
CA ILE A 136 -0.63 38.28 11.53
C ILE A 136 -1.92 37.47 11.78
N HIS A 137 -1.87 36.37 12.52
CA HIS A 137 -3.05 35.54 12.79
C HIS A 137 -4.01 36.19 13.80
N SER A 138 -3.55 37.14 14.62
CA SER A 138 -4.41 37.79 15.62
C SER A 138 -5.10 39.03 15.05
N ASN A 139 -6.43 39.10 15.15
CA ASN A 139 -7.17 40.34 14.86
C ASN A 139 -6.97 41.40 15.95
N GLU A 140 -6.53 41.01 17.15
CA GLU A 140 -6.15 41.96 18.21
C GLU A 140 -4.88 42.74 17.83
N PHE A 141 -4.05 42.17 16.95
CA PHE A 141 -2.80 42.78 16.51
C PHE A 141 -2.99 43.65 15.25
N ILE A 142 -3.52 43.07 14.15
CA ILE A 142 -3.92 43.82 12.96
C ILE A 142 -5.38 43.47 12.62
N GLN A 143 -6.25 44.47 12.66
CA GLN A 143 -7.67 44.32 12.36
C GLN A 143 -7.89 44.22 10.86
N GLY A 144 -8.55 43.16 10.42
CA GLY A 144 -9.04 43.04 9.04
C GLY A 144 -10.32 42.23 8.92
N LYS A 145 -11.17 42.55 7.95
CA LYS A 145 -12.45 41.85 7.71
C LYS A 145 -12.25 40.45 7.10
N LYS A 146 -11.26 40.31 6.21
CA LYS A 146 -10.93 39.06 5.52
C LYS A 146 -9.42 38.92 5.36
N ARG A 147 -8.92 37.68 5.40
CA ARG A 147 -7.52 37.35 5.18
C ARG A 147 -7.40 36.23 4.16
N LEU A 148 -6.49 36.40 3.20
CA LEU A 148 -6.13 35.39 2.21
C LEU A 148 -4.70 34.94 2.47
N TYR A 149 -4.52 33.64 2.68
CA TYR A 149 -3.23 33.00 2.79
C TYR A 149 -2.92 32.31 1.47
N MET A 150 -1.82 32.68 0.83
CA MET A 150 -1.40 32.08 -0.44
C MET A 150 0.03 31.55 -0.34
N THR A 151 0.26 30.36 -0.89
CA THR A 151 1.58 29.76 -0.99
C THR A 151 1.59 28.60 -1.98
N ALA A 152 2.74 28.32 -2.58
CA ALA A 152 2.97 27.11 -3.37
C ALA A 152 3.37 25.89 -2.51
N THR A 153 3.84 26.12 -1.28
CA THR A 153 4.48 25.09 -0.43
C THR A 153 3.89 25.08 0.98
N PRO A 154 2.65 24.60 1.16
CA PRO A 154 2.02 24.60 2.48
C PRO A 154 2.84 23.79 3.48
N ARG A 155 3.10 24.36 4.66
CA ARG A 155 3.90 23.71 5.70
C ARG A 155 2.99 23.04 6.73
N LEU A 156 3.06 21.72 6.77
CA LEU A 156 2.25 20.86 7.64
C LEU A 156 3.15 20.19 8.68
N TYR A 157 2.68 20.10 9.93
CA TYR A 157 3.40 19.40 11.01
C TYR A 157 2.72 18.07 11.36
N GLY A 158 3.51 17.01 11.48
CA GLY A 158 3.01 15.69 11.88
C GLY A 158 2.52 15.61 13.34
N GLU A 159 1.76 14.57 13.66
CA GLU A 159 1.12 14.39 14.99
C GLU A 159 2.11 14.45 16.16
N SER A 160 3.32 13.92 15.98
CA SER A 160 4.37 13.92 17.00
C SER A 160 4.84 15.33 17.39
N ALA A 161 4.90 16.25 16.42
CA ALA A 161 5.20 17.66 16.67
C ALA A 161 4.02 18.37 17.35
N LYS A 162 2.77 18.07 16.94
CA LYS A 162 1.55 18.60 17.57
C LYS A 162 1.44 18.17 19.04
N ILE A 163 1.70 16.90 19.34
CA ILE A 163 1.72 16.35 20.70
C ILE A 163 2.82 17.00 21.55
N LYS A 164 4.02 17.21 20.98
CA LYS A 164 5.13 17.86 21.69
C LYS A 164 4.86 19.33 22.00
N ALA A 165 4.18 20.05 21.10
CA ALA A 165 3.75 21.42 21.33
C ALA A 165 2.68 21.50 22.43
N SER A 166 1.68 20.61 22.38
CA SER A 166 0.63 20.51 23.42
C SER A 166 1.20 20.16 24.80
N LYS A 167 2.19 19.27 24.89
CA LYS A 167 2.88 18.95 26.15
C LYS A 167 3.67 20.11 26.76
N ASN A 168 4.08 21.07 25.93
CA ASN A 168 4.89 22.22 26.34
C ASN A 168 4.06 23.52 26.46
N ASP A 169 2.71 23.44 26.47
CA ASP A 169 1.81 24.61 26.50
C ASP A 169 2.11 25.65 25.40
N CYS A 170 2.50 25.18 24.22
CA CYS A 170 2.77 26.04 23.07
C CYS A 170 1.75 25.81 21.95
N ILE A 171 1.25 26.89 21.33
CA ILE A 171 0.33 26.79 20.18
C ILE A 171 1.19 26.62 18.92
N LEU A 172 1.01 25.51 18.18
CA LEU A 172 1.70 25.27 16.92
C LEU A 172 0.79 25.71 15.75
N CYS A 173 1.16 26.80 15.07
CA CYS A 173 0.47 27.24 13.87
C CYS A 173 0.87 26.35 12.69
N SER A 174 -0.07 25.55 12.19
CA SER A 174 0.06 24.64 11.05
C SER A 174 -1.00 24.97 10.00
N MET A 175 -0.69 24.86 8.71
CA MET A 175 -1.60 25.32 7.65
C MET A 175 -2.85 24.45 7.44
N ASP A 176 -2.91 23.28 8.06
CA ASP A 176 -4.11 22.42 8.13
C ASP A 176 -5.09 22.83 9.24
N ASP A 177 -4.75 23.84 10.06
CA ASP A 177 -5.66 24.39 11.06
C ASP A 177 -6.62 25.41 10.42
N GLU A 178 -7.83 24.94 10.09
CA GLU A 178 -8.89 25.77 9.53
C GLU A 178 -9.30 26.94 10.45
N THR A 179 -9.02 26.87 11.75
CA THR A 179 -9.36 27.96 12.68
C THR A 179 -8.42 29.17 12.52
N ILE A 180 -7.19 28.94 12.06
CA ILE A 180 -6.16 29.97 11.86
C ILE A 180 -6.10 30.41 10.40
N TYR A 181 -6.10 29.46 9.46
CA TYR A 181 -5.87 29.72 8.04
C TYR A 181 -7.15 29.73 7.20
N GLY A 182 -8.27 29.25 7.74
CA GLY A 182 -9.51 29.05 7.00
C GLY A 182 -9.46 27.82 6.09
N LYS A 183 -10.52 27.61 5.32
CA LYS A 183 -10.63 26.50 4.37
C LYS A 183 -9.88 26.79 3.08
N GLU A 184 -9.22 25.77 2.54
CA GLU A 184 -8.70 25.82 1.18
C GLU A 184 -9.87 25.87 0.19
N PHE A 185 -9.96 26.95 -0.59
CA PHE A 185 -11.04 27.13 -1.57
C PHE A 185 -10.59 26.86 -3.01
N TYR A 186 -9.28 26.81 -3.27
CA TYR A 186 -8.71 26.54 -4.59
C TYR A 186 -7.28 26.02 -4.48
N ARG A 187 -6.93 24.97 -5.24
CA ARG A 187 -5.58 24.40 -5.32
C ARG A 187 -5.23 24.09 -6.76
N VAL A 188 -4.06 24.54 -7.20
CA VAL A 188 -3.45 24.15 -8.46
C VAL A 188 -2.18 23.38 -8.12
N ASN A 189 -2.20 22.05 -8.26
CA ASN A 189 -1.02 21.23 -8.01
C ASN A 189 -0.09 21.22 -9.24
N PHE A 190 1.14 20.75 -9.02
CA PHE A 190 2.17 20.72 -10.06
C PHE A 190 1.73 19.91 -11.28
N SER A 191 1.18 18.72 -11.04
CA SER A 191 0.76 17.81 -12.10
C SER A 191 -0.33 18.41 -12.99
N TYR A 192 -1.33 19.08 -12.41
CA TYR A 192 -2.36 19.79 -13.17
C TYR A 192 -1.75 20.88 -14.05
N ALA A 193 -0.78 21.64 -13.52
CA ALA A 193 -0.13 22.71 -14.26
C ALA A 193 0.68 22.18 -15.46
N VAL A 194 1.33 21.03 -15.34
CA VAL A 194 2.04 20.39 -16.47
C VAL A 194 1.06 19.83 -17.50
N GLN A 195 0.02 19.10 -17.08
CA GLN A 195 -0.99 18.51 -17.97
C GLN A 195 -1.74 19.56 -18.80
N ASN A 196 -2.00 20.73 -18.22
CA ASN A 196 -2.64 21.86 -18.91
C ASN A 196 -1.64 22.78 -19.63
N GLY A 197 -0.35 22.41 -19.65
CA GLY A 197 0.72 23.17 -20.32
C GLY A 197 0.97 24.56 -19.71
N ILE A 198 0.64 24.77 -18.44
CA ILE A 198 0.94 26.00 -17.69
C ILE A 198 2.43 26.02 -17.30
N LEU A 199 2.96 24.87 -16.87
CA LEU A 199 4.38 24.64 -16.55
C LEU A 199 4.99 23.59 -17.48
N THR A 200 6.32 23.60 -17.59
CA THR A 200 7.09 22.53 -18.24
C THR A 200 7.45 21.46 -17.22
N ASP A 201 7.41 20.18 -17.61
CA ASP A 201 7.83 19.08 -16.73
C ASP A 201 9.35 19.15 -16.44
N TYR A 202 9.82 18.34 -15.49
CA TYR A 202 11.23 18.34 -15.07
C TYR A 202 11.88 16.97 -15.15
N LYS A 203 13.22 16.98 -15.27
CA LYS A 203 14.08 15.80 -15.17
C LYS A 203 15.14 15.99 -14.09
N VAL A 204 15.30 14.98 -13.23
CA VAL A 204 16.36 14.96 -12.21
C VAL A 204 17.54 14.16 -12.75
N LEU A 205 18.71 14.79 -12.82
CA LEU A 205 19.96 14.20 -13.28
C LEU A 205 20.89 14.02 -12.07
N VAL A 206 21.03 12.77 -11.61
CA VAL A 206 21.97 12.40 -10.55
C VAL A 206 23.23 11.86 -11.21
N LEU A 207 24.32 12.63 -11.16
CA LEU A 207 25.55 12.32 -11.86
C LEU A 207 26.61 11.85 -10.87
N THR A 208 26.96 10.57 -10.93
CA THR A 208 28.02 10.00 -10.08
C THR A 208 29.36 10.18 -10.77
N VAL A 209 30.32 10.82 -10.10
CA VAL A 209 31.65 11.09 -10.67
C VAL A 209 32.71 10.30 -9.89
N SER A 210 33.59 9.61 -10.62
CA SER A 210 34.74 8.86 -10.09
C SER A 210 36.07 9.54 -10.43
N GLU A 211 37.17 9.13 -9.78
CA GLU A 211 38.47 9.82 -9.88
C GLU A 211 39.14 9.71 -11.24
N ASP A 212 38.93 8.59 -11.92
CA ASP A 212 39.42 8.30 -13.26
C ASP A 212 38.80 9.19 -14.35
N MET A 213 37.68 9.86 -14.06
CA MET A 213 36.99 10.74 -15.01
C MET A 213 37.51 12.19 -15.02
N ILE A 214 38.45 12.53 -14.14
CA ILE A 214 39.04 13.87 -14.07
C ILE A 214 40.25 13.92 -15.03
N PRO A 215 40.28 14.83 -16.03
CA PRO A 215 41.41 14.95 -16.95
C PRO A 215 42.76 15.11 -16.26
N GLU A 216 43.82 14.48 -16.78
CA GLU A 216 45.17 14.48 -16.16
C GLU A 216 45.69 15.90 -15.87
N LYS A 217 45.48 16.86 -16.79
CA LYS A 217 45.85 18.26 -16.61
C LYS A 217 45.15 18.94 -15.42
N LEU A 218 43.91 18.58 -15.13
CA LEU A 218 43.18 19.06 -13.95
C LEU A 218 43.66 18.34 -12.69
N MET A 219 43.96 17.04 -12.80
CA MET A 219 44.47 16.25 -11.69
C MET A 219 45.83 16.75 -11.18
N GLU A 220 46.72 17.21 -12.06
CA GLU A 220 47.98 17.85 -11.69
C GLU A 220 47.77 19.14 -10.88
N GLN A 221 46.80 19.97 -11.28
CA GLN A 221 46.47 21.22 -10.57
C GLN A 221 45.82 20.97 -9.21
N VAL A 222 45.01 19.91 -9.09
CA VAL A 222 44.37 19.50 -7.83
C VAL A 222 45.39 18.90 -6.84
N LYS A 223 46.43 18.23 -7.34
CA LYS A 223 47.50 17.62 -6.53
C LYS A 223 48.55 18.63 -6.04
N ASP A 224 48.62 19.82 -6.63
CA ASP A 224 49.53 20.89 -6.21
C ASP A 224 49.11 21.49 -4.86
N ARG A 225 49.87 21.21 -3.80
CA ARG A 225 49.63 21.71 -2.43
C ARG A 225 49.75 23.22 -2.29
N HIS A 226 50.30 23.93 -3.29
CA HIS A 226 50.39 25.39 -3.30
C HIS A 226 49.14 26.07 -3.87
N VAL A 227 48.31 25.36 -4.65
CA VAL A 227 47.05 25.84 -5.21
C VAL A 227 45.91 25.50 -4.24
N LYS A 228 45.40 26.50 -3.51
CA LYS A 228 44.31 26.32 -2.54
C LYS A 228 42.90 26.52 -3.12
N GLU A 229 42.79 26.88 -4.40
CA GLU A 229 41.51 27.21 -5.06
C GLU A 229 40.72 25.98 -5.50
N LEU A 230 41.36 24.82 -5.63
CA LEU A 230 40.77 23.58 -6.13
C LEU A 230 40.97 22.47 -5.10
N ASN A 231 39.96 21.62 -4.92
CA ASN A 231 40.12 20.33 -4.27
C ASN A 231 39.56 19.24 -5.19
N TYR A 232 39.81 18.00 -4.80
CA TYR A 232 39.40 16.82 -5.55
C TYR A 232 37.86 16.75 -5.68
N ASP A 233 37.13 16.87 -4.56
CA ASP A 233 35.68 16.75 -4.53
C ASP A 233 34.94 17.81 -5.36
N ASP A 234 35.39 19.06 -5.33
CA ASP A 234 34.71 20.13 -6.05
C ASP A 234 35.04 20.07 -7.55
N THR A 235 36.24 19.62 -7.92
CA THR A 235 36.61 19.43 -9.33
C THR A 235 35.74 18.34 -9.98
N GLY A 236 35.59 17.18 -9.31
CA GLY A 236 34.73 16.10 -9.79
C GLY A 236 33.28 16.55 -9.93
N ARG A 237 32.73 17.27 -8.93
CA ARG A 237 31.35 17.78 -9.01
C ARG A 237 31.14 18.75 -10.18
N LEU A 238 32.09 19.63 -10.45
CA LEU A 238 32.00 20.62 -11.53
C LEU A 238 32.11 19.97 -12.92
N ILE A 239 32.89 18.89 -13.07
CA ILE A 239 32.88 18.06 -14.30
C ILE A 239 31.53 17.38 -14.49
N GLY A 240 30.92 16.88 -13.41
CA GLY A 240 29.54 16.40 -13.43
C GLY A 240 28.56 17.47 -13.91
N VAL A 241 28.69 18.71 -13.45
CA VAL A 241 27.86 19.84 -13.91
C VAL A 241 28.03 20.11 -15.40
N ILE A 242 29.27 20.16 -15.91
CA ILE A 242 29.54 20.43 -17.33
C ILE A 242 28.85 19.37 -18.21
N ASN A 243 29.00 18.10 -17.86
CA ASN A 243 28.37 16.99 -18.59
C ASN A 243 26.85 17.01 -18.45
N GLY A 244 26.31 17.33 -17.28
CA GLY A 244 24.86 17.48 -17.06
C GLY A 244 24.24 18.60 -17.88
N LEU A 245 24.87 19.78 -17.91
CA LEU A 245 24.44 20.92 -18.75
C LEU A 245 24.54 20.61 -20.25
N SER A 246 25.48 19.74 -20.61
CA SER A 246 25.66 19.23 -21.98
C SER A 246 24.77 18.03 -22.31
N LYS A 247 24.00 17.49 -21.35
CA LYS A 247 23.21 16.24 -21.46
C LYS A 247 24.02 15.02 -21.90
N LYS A 248 25.32 14.98 -21.58
CA LYS A 248 26.23 13.87 -21.85
C LYS A 248 26.28 12.91 -20.66
N ILE A 249 25.38 11.93 -20.67
CA ILE A 249 25.17 10.99 -19.57
C ILE A 249 25.37 9.56 -20.08
N LEU A 250 26.39 8.90 -19.56
CA LEU A 250 26.71 7.52 -19.89
C LEU A 250 25.80 6.59 -19.06
N GLY A 251 25.10 5.68 -19.75
CA GLY A 251 24.08 4.78 -19.15
C GLY A 251 22.62 5.20 -19.40
N ASP A 252 22.37 6.39 -19.94
CA ASP A 252 21.01 6.90 -20.26
C ASP A 252 20.52 6.54 -21.68
N LYS A 253 21.32 5.81 -22.47
CA LYS A 253 20.98 5.38 -23.84
C LYS A 253 20.53 6.51 -24.80
N GLY A 254 20.89 7.76 -24.51
CA GLY A 254 20.50 8.93 -25.31
C GLY A 254 19.10 9.49 -25.02
N ILE A 255 18.33 8.90 -24.10
CA ILE A 255 16.93 9.27 -23.80
C ILE A 255 16.80 10.76 -23.44
N THR A 256 17.74 11.32 -22.67
CA THR A 256 17.71 12.73 -22.28
C THR A 256 17.97 13.67 -23.44
N TRP A 257 18.83 13.30 -24.38
CA TRP A 257 19.10 14.10 -25.59
C TRP A 257 17.95 14.01 -26.58
N ASP A 258 17.47 12.80 -26.87
CA ASP A 258 16.37 12.58 -27.83
C ASP A 258 15.08 13.30 -27.43
N ALA A 259 14.83 13.43 -26.12
CA ALA A 259 13.67 14.14 -25.58
C ALA A 259 13.77 15.68 -25.70
N ASP A 260 14.97 16.25 -25.76
CA ASP A 260 15.23 17.70 -25.82
C ASP A 260 16.63 17.94 -26.41
N PRO A 261 16.80 17.92 -27.75
CA PRO A 261 18.10 17.87 -28.43
C PRO A 261 18.74 19.26 -28.55
N ARG A 262 18.95 19.91 -27.41
CA ARG A 262 19.62 21.22 -27.29
C ARG A 262 20.49 21.29 -26.02
N LEU A 263 21.59 22.03 -26.09
CA LEU A 263 22.40 22.35 -24.91
C LEU A 263 21.65 23.29 -23.97
N MET A 264 21.90 23.17 -22.67
CA MET A 264 21.35 24.10 -21.67
C MET A 264 22.15 25.41 -21.70
N ARG A 265 21.47 26.56 -21.63
CA ARG A 265 22.11 27.88 -21.76
C ARG A 265 22.06 28.71 -20.49
N ARG A 266 21.06 28.49 -19.64
CA ARG A 266 20.84 29.30 -18.43
C ARG A 266 20.70 28.43 -17.21
N ALA A 267 21.58 28.61 -16.21
CA ALA A 267 21.51 27.86 -14.97
C ALA A 267 21.77 28.69 -13.70
N ILE A 268 21.21 28.23 -12.59
CA ILE A 268 21.53 28.76 -11.25
C ILE A 268 22.19 27.67 -10.42
N ALA A 269 23.31 28.01 -9.80
CA ALA A 269 24.03 27.11 -8.89
C ALA A 269 23.82 27.50 -7.44
N PHE A 270 23.42 26.52 -6.62
CA PHE A 270 23.24 26.67 -5.19
C PHE A 270 24.33 25.93 -4.42
N THR A 271 24.95 26.66 -3.49
CA THR A 271 26.08 26.21 -2.66
C THR A 271 25.76 26.40 -1.17
N TYR A 272 26.52 25.76 -0.28
CA TYR A 272 26.27 25.79 1.16
C TYR A 272 26.72 27.10 1.83
N LYS A 273 27.67 27.83 1.23
CA LYS A 273 28.29 29.04 1.81
C LYS A 273 28.82 29.99 0.74
N ILE A 274 28.78 31.30 1.03
CA ILE A 274 29.28 32.37 0.13
C ILE A 274 30.79 32.26 -0.04
N GLY A 275 31.51 32.18 1.09
CA GLY A 275 32.95 31.94 1.17
C GLY A 275 33.86 33.00 0.54
N ARG A 276 35.13 32.66 0.38
CA ARG A 276 36.15 33.44 -0.33
C ARG A 276 36.53 32.74 -1.64
N VAL A 277 37.07 33.48 -2.60
CA VAL A 277 37.51 32.92 -3.90
C VAL A 277 38.51 31.78 -3.74
N ASN A 278 39.33 31.80 -2.69
CA ASN A 278 40.36 30.77 -2.43
C ASN A 278 39.90 29.69 -1.44
N GLU A 279 38.60 29.60 -1.16
CA GLU A 279 37.98 28.57 -0.31
C GLU A 279 37.18 27.62 -1.22
N PRO A 280 37.67 26.41 -1.51
CA PRO A 280 37.02 25.45 -2.40
C PRO A 280 35.55 25.18 -2.04
N GLY A 281 34.71 24.99 -3.05
CA GLY A 281 33.32 24.58 -2.89
C GLY A 281 32.37 25.70 -2.45
N THR A 282 32.90 26.92 -2.28
CA THR A 282 32.09 28.09 -1.93
C THR A 282 31.59 28.82 -3.16
N SER A 283 30.49 29.58 -3.02
CA SER A 283 29.84 30.27 -4.13
C SER A 283 30.79 31.18 -4.93
N LYS A 284 31.63 31.97 -4.23
CA LYS A 284 32.61 32.87 -4.89
C LYS A 284 33.73 32.12 -5.59
N ASN A 285 34.19 31.01 -5.00
CA ASN A 285 35.20 30.14 -5.59
C ASN A 285 34.68 29.51 -6.89
N ILE A 286 33.50 28.88 -6.85
CA ILE A 286 32.90 28.20 -8.01
C ILE A 286 32.67 29.16 -9.16
N ALA A 287 32.23 30.41 -8.90
CA ALA A 287 32.08 31.41 -9.95
C ALA A 287 33.38 31.76 -10.69
N THR A 288 34.53 31.61 -10.05
CA THR A 288 35.85 31.87 -10.65
C THR A 288 36.46 30.62 -11.28
N VAL A 289 36.20 29.45 -10.70
CA VAL A 289 36.86 28.19 -11.05
C VAL A 289 36.10 27.41 -12.13
N LEU A 290 34.77 27.42 -12.11
CA LEU A 290 33.95 26.66 -13.06
C LEU A 290 34.25 27.02 -14.54
N PRO A 291 34.40 28.29 -14.94
CA PRO A 291 34.82 28.63 -16.30
C PRO A 291 36.19 28.05 -16.66
N LYS A 292 37.18 28.14 -15.76
CA LYS A 292 38.52 27.58 -15.99
C LYS A 292 38.49 26.06 -16.19
N ILE A 293 37.70 25.35 -15.38
CA ILE A 293 37.53 23.89 -15.51
C ILE A 293 36.83 23.57 -16.83
N SER A 294 35.81 24.33 -17.22
CA SER A 294 35.11 24.19 -18.49
C SER A 294 36.06 24.31 -19.68
N ASP A 295 36.97 25.29 -19.66
CA ASP A 295 37.96 25.48 -20.73
C ASP A 295 38.94 24.30 -20.81
N ILE A 296 39.53 23.90 -19.67
CA ILE A 296 40.49 22.80 -19.62
C ILE A 296 39.83 21.46 -20.01
N TYR A 297 38.58 21.24 -19.59
CA TYR A 297 37.82 20.05 -19.94
C TYR A 297 37.52 20.02 -21.45
N ASN A 298 37.06 21.12 -22.04
CA ASN A 298 36.83 21.21 -23.49
C ASN A 298 38.12 20.99 -24.29
N ASP A 299 39.23 21.59 -23.86
CA ASP A 299 40.55 21.42 -24.49
C ASP A 299 41.09 19.97 -24.39
N SER A 300 40.59 19.19 -23.44
CA SER A 300 40.96 17.79 -23.28
C SER A 300 40.18 16.84 -24.20
N LEU A 301 39.07 17.30 -24.79
CA LEU A 301 38.22 16.49 -25.66
C LEU A 301 38.66 16.57 -27.14
N PRO A 302 38.44 15.50 -27.93
CA PRO A 302 38.63 15.51 -29.38
C PRO A 302 37.79 16.59 -30.08
N HIS A 303 38.28 17.12 -31.21
CA HIS A 303 37.66 18.25 -31.92
C HIS A 303 36.22 17.97 -32.41
N GLU A 304 35.86 16.70 -32.64
CA GLU A 304 34.51 16.27 -33.02
C GLU A 304 33.53 16.29 -31.84
N GLU A 305 34.03 16.19 -30.60
CA GLU A 305 33.21 16.11 -29.39
C GLU A 305 33.01 17.45 -28.69
N GLN A 306 33.89 18.42 -29.00
CA GLN A 306 33.89 19.78 -28.48
C GLN A 306 32.58 20.52 -28.81
N THR A 307 31.98 20.28 -29.98
CA THR A 307 30.71 20.92 -30.40
C THR A 307 29.50 20.46 -29.59
N GLY A 308 29.63 19.37 -28.83
CA GLY A 308 28.57 18.80 -27.99
C GLY A 308 28.69 19.12 -26.51
N VAL A 309 29.56 20.07 -26.12
CA VAL A 309 29.79 20.46 -24.72
C VAL A 309 29.58 21.96 -24.56
N VAL A 310 29.09 22.37 -23.38
CA VAL A 310 28.88 23.78 -23.07
C VAL A 310 30.19 24.52 -22.73
N HIS A 311 30.25 25.80 -23.08
CA HIS A 311 31.24 26.77 -22.61
C HIS A 311 30.64 27.55 -21.45
N ILE A 312 31.17 27.40 -20.24
CA ILE A 312 30.53 27.97 -19.05
C ILE A 312 31.12 29.34 -18.70
N SER A 313 30.24 30.35 -18.66
CA SER A 313 30.53 31.63 -18.01
C SER A 313 29.80 31.70 -16.67
N ALA A 314 30.45 32.22 -15.62
CA ALA A 314 29.86 32.26 -14.29
C ALA A 314 29.96 33.63 -13.59
N ARG A 315 28.90 34.01 -12.87
CA ARG A 315 28.87 35.18 -11.96
C ARG A 315 28.37 34.78 -10.57
N HIS A 316 28.63 35.63 -9.59
CA HIS A 316 28.22 35.39 -8.19
C HIS A 316 27.26 36.47 -7.71
N VAL A 317 26.25 36.08 -6.92
CA VAL A 317 25.32 36.98 -6.24
C VAL A 317 25.17 36.61 -4.76
N ASP A 318 25.33 37.60 -3.87
CA ASP A 318 25.05 37.48 -2.44
C ASP A 318 24.31 38.69 -1.84
N GLY A 319 23.91 38.57 -0.58
CA GLY A 319 23.13 39.60 0.13
C GLY A 319 23.89 40.89 0.45
N SER A 320 25.22 40.91 0.32
CA SER A 320 26.04 42.13 0.50
C SER A 320 26.06 43.02 -0.75
N MET A 321 25.69 42.49 -1.91
CA MET A 321 25.65 43.23 -3.17
C MET A 321 24.45 44.18 -3.23
N GLY A 322 24.64 45.32 -3.90
CA GLY A 322 23.55 46.27 -4.12
C GLY A 322 22.46 45.69 -5.05
N ALA A 323 21.21 46.16 -4.92
CA ALA A 323 20.11 45.71 -5.77
C ALA A 323 20.39 45.89 -7.29
N MET A 324 21.12 46.96 -7.65
CA MET A 324 21.54 47.24 -9.02
C MET A 324 22.51 46.19 -9.57
N GLU A 325 23.50 45.77 -8.77
CA GLU A 325 24.49 44.75 -9.16
C GLU A 325 23.83 43.37 -9.31
N ARG A 326 22.91 43.03 -8.41
CA ARG A 326 22.14 41.78 -8.50
C ARG A 326 21.27 41.75 -9.74
N ASN A 327 20.57 42.84 -10.05
CA ASN A 327 19.75 42.95 -11.25
C ASN A 327 20.60 42.90 -12.52
N ALA A 328 21.80 43.50 -12.53
CA ALA A 328 22.72 43.39 -13.66
C ALA A 328 23.20 41.95 -13.90
N ALA A 329 23.43 41.18 -12.82
CA ALA A 329 23.77 39.76 -12.95
C ALA A 329 22.60 38.91 -13.48
N LEU A 330 21.36 39.24 -13.11
CA LEU A 330 20.16 38.55 -13.61
C LEU A 330 19.81 38.95 -15.05
N ALA A 331 19.99 40.22 -15.43
CA ALA A 331 19.85 40.68 -16.81
C ALA A 331 20.88 39.98 -17.71
N TRP A 332 22.13 39.87 -17.25
CA TRP A 332 23.16 39.10 -17.94
C TRP A 332 22.80 37.61 -18.07
N LEU A 333 22.14 37.00 -17.09
CA LEU A 333 21.65 35.63 -17.22
C LEU A 333 20.49 35.50 -18.23
N ALA A 334 19.69 36.56 -18.39
CA ALA A 334 18.53 36.58 -19.28
C ALA A 334 18.89 36.82 -20.75
N GLU A 335 19.93 37.60 -21.02
CA GLU A 335 20.42 37.93 -22.37
C GLU A 335 20.70 36.69 -23.21
N ASP A 336 20.32 36.74 -24.50
CA ASP A 336 20.69 35.72 -25.49
C ASP A 336 22.15 35.90 -25.92
N THR A 337 22.81 34.78 -26.21
CA THR A 337 24.22 34.71 -26.59
C THR A 337 24.35 34.39 -28.07
N ASP A 338 25.33 35.02 -28.75
CA ASP A 338 25.66 34.70 -30.15
C ASP A 338 26.36 33.34 -30.29
N ASP A 339 27.04 32.89 -29.21
CA ASP A 339 27.65 31.57 -29.12
C ASP A 339 26.59 30.52 -28.73
N PRO A 340 26.31 29.51 -29.58
CA PRO A 340 25.32 28.47 -29.30
C PRO A 340 25.73 27.49 -28.19
N GLN A 341 27.01 27.45 -27.81
CA GLN A 341 27.56 26.60 -26.75
C GLN A 341 27.71 27.34 -25.41
N GLU A 342 27.57 28.67 -25.37
CA GLU A 342 27.69 29.45 -24.13
C GLU A 342 26.55 29.12 -23.16
N CYS A 343 26.92 28.69 -21.95
CA CYS A 343 26.03 28.51 -20.82
C CYS A 343 26.39 29.50 -19.70
N ARG A 344 25.44 30.37 -19.35
CA ARG A 344 25.60 31.35 -18.27
C ARG A 344 25.08 30.77 -16.95
N VAL A 345 25.93 30.82 -15.92
CA VAL A 345 25.65 30.27 -14.59
C VAL A 345 25.74 31.37 -13.53
N VAL A 346 24.70 31.55 -12.74
CA VAL A 346 24.76 32.43 -11.56
C VAL A 346 24.82 31.61 -10.27
N THR A 347 25.91 31.76 -9.53
CA THR A 347 26.14 31.08 -8.25
C THR A 347 25.57 31.91 -7.09
N ASN A 348 24.92 31.23 -6.13
CA ASN A 348 24.45 31.86 -4.90
C ASN A 348 24.32 30.83 -3.75
N VAL A 349 23.89 31.33 -2.59
CA VAL A 349 23.49 30.49 -1.43
C VAL A 349 21.98 30.58 -1.21
N ARG A 350 21.45 31.75 -0.84
CA ARG A 350 20.01 31.95 -0.57
C ARG A 350 19.47 33.25 -1.15
N CYS A 351 20.28 33.97 -1.94
CA CYS A 351 19.92 35.29 -2.43
C CYS A 351 18.90 35.24 -3.57
N LEU A 352 18.86 34.11 -4.30
CA LEU A 352 18.00 33.92 -5.48
C LEU A 352 16.89 32.89 -5.22
N SER A 353 16.62 32.55 -3.96
CA SER A 353 15.60 31.55 -3.61
C SER A 353 14.18 32.16 -3.58
N GLU A 354 13.99 33.32 -2.95
CA GLU A 354 12.67 33.94 -2.72
C GLU A 354 12.65 35.42 -3.14
N GLY A 355 11.56 35.87 -3.77
CA GLY A 355 11.28 37.30 -4.00
C GLY A 355 12.12 38.01 -5.06
N VAL A 356 12.77 37.27 -5.95
CA VAL A 356 13.57 37.80 -7.05
C VAL A 356 12.99 37.27 -8.36
N ASP A 357 12.70 38.16 -9.32
CA ASP A 357 12.32 37.73 -10.66
C ASP A 357 13.53 37.19 -11.40
N VAL A 358 13.47 35.92 -11.74
CA VAL A 358 14.54 35.19 -12.42
C VAL A 358 14.01 34.83 -13.81
N PRO A 359 14.78 35.07 -14.89
CA PRO A 359 14.39 34.68 -16.24
C PRO A 359 14.17 33.17 -16.32
N ALA A 360 13.51 32.69 -17.36
CA ALA A 360 13.30 31.25 -17.51
C ALA A 360 14.65 30.52 -17.61
N LEU A 361 14.85 29.57 -16.70
CA LEU A 361 16.08 28.79 -16.58
C LEU A 361 15.95 27.44 -17.28
N ASP A 362 17.04 26.93 -17.85
CA ASP A 362 17.10 25.55 -18.32
C ASP A 362 17.41 24.58 -17.17
N ALA A 363 18.29 24.99 -16.24
CA ALA A 363 18.74 24.12 -15.15
C ALA A 363 18.90 24.80 -13.78
N VAL A 364 18.76 23.99 -12.74
CA VAL A 364 19.18 24.31 -11.37
C VAL A 364 20.21 23.28 -10.90
N LEU A 365 21.32 23.78 -10.37
CA LEU A 365 22.46 22.96 -9.91
C LEU A 365 22.50 22.97 -8.37
N PHE A 366 22.44 21.79 -7.77
CA PHE A 366 22.60 21.62 -6.32
C PHE A 366 23.96 21.03 -6.01
N LEU A 367 24.93 21.89 -5.67
CA LEU A 367 26.32 21.48 -5.40
C LEU A 367 26.55 21.01 -3.95
N SER A 368 25.55 21.18 -3.09
CA SER A 368 25.60 20.83 -1.67
C SER A 368 24.20 20.66 -1.09
N ALA A 369 24.07 19.89 -0.01
CA ALA A 369 22.81 19.67 0.70
C ALA A 369 22.15 20.99 1.19
N ARG A 370 20.82 20.98 1.26
CA ARG A 370 19.99 22.08 1.74
C ARG A 370 19.26 21.65 3.01
N ASN A 371 19.31 22.49 4.04
CA ASN A 371 18.64 22.21 5.31
C ASN A 371 17.12 22.49 5.30
N SER A 372 16.55 23.02 4.20
CA SER A 372 15.14 23.45 4.10
C SER A 372 14.49 22.87 2.85
N GLN A 373 13.48 22.00 3.02
CA GLN A 373 12.68 21.43 1.92
C GLN A 373 11.97 22.53 1.11
N VAL A 374 11.44 23.54 1.80
CA VAL A 374 10.73 24.66 1.17
C VAL A 374 11.65 25.44 0.22
N ASP A 375 12.89 25.70 0.65
CA ASP A 375 13.89 26.39 -0.17
C ASP A 375 14.23 25.59 -1.44
N VAL A 376 14.24 24.25 -1.36
CA VAL A 376 14.48 23.37 -2.52
C VAL A 376 13.33 23.49 -3.52
N VAL A 377 12.08 23.36 -3.08
CA VAL A 377 10.90 23.41 -3.96
C VAL A 377 10.77 24.77 -4.64
N GLN A 378 10.96 25.86 -3.89
CA GLN A 378 10.95 27.23 -4.43
C GLN A 378 12.07 27.45 -5.45
N SER A 379 13.26 26.88 -5.21
CA SER A 379 14.39 26.96 -6.14
C SER A 379 14.11 26.18 -7.43
N VAL A 380 13.51 25.00 -7.31
CA VAL A 380 13.16 24.15 -8.46
C VAL A 380 12.00 24.75 -9.26
N GLY A 381 10.99 25.34 -8.62
CA GLY A 381 9.83 25.94 -9.30
C GLY A 381 10.20 26.97 -10.38
N ARG A 382 11.37 27.60 -10.25
CA ARG A 382 11.92 28.56 -11.23
C ARG A 382 12.31 27.90 -12.55
N VAL A 383 12.80 26.66 -12.49
CA VAL A 383 13.16 25.86 -13.66
C VAL A 383 11.94 25.23 -14.32
N MET A 384 10.74 25.34 -13.75
CA MET A 384 9.52 24.78 -14.33
C MET A 384 8.71 25.82 -15.13
N ARG A 385 9.12 27.10 -15.09
CA ARG A 385 8.52 28.16 -15.92
C ARG A 385 8.72 27.83 -17.40
N SER A 386 7.64 27.93 -18.17
CA SER A 386 7.67 27.80 -19.63
C SER A 386 8.43 28.95 -20.28
N PHE A 387 9.06 28.69 -21.42
CA PHE A 387 9.85 29.65 -22.18
C PHE A 387 9.69 29.41 -23.67
N HIS A 388 9.52 30.49 -24.44
CA HIS A 388 9.35 30.46 -25.91
C HIS A 388 8.29 29.44 -26.39
N ARG A 389 7.16 29.38 -25.68
CA ARG A 389 6.08 28.43 -25.96
C ARG A 389 5.59 28.55 -27.40
N GLY A 390 5.56 27.43 -28.11
CA GLY A 390 5.15 27.37 -29.53
C GLY A 390 6.19 27.88 -30.54
N GLN A 391 7.40 28.22 -30.11
CA GLN A 391 8.54 28.56 -30.98
C GLN A 391 9.47 27.34 -31.14
N VAL A 392 10.42 27.42 -32.08
CA VAL A 392 11.35 26.31 -32.42
C VAL A 392 12.29 25.99 -31.25
N ASP A 393 12.56 26.97 -30.39
CA ASP A 393 13.42 26.91 -29.22
C ASP A 393 12.63 26.79 -27.90
N GLU A 394 11.39 26.30 -27.97
CA GLU A 394 10.58 26.01 -26.79
C GLU A 394 11.31 25.09 -25.82
N LYS A 395 11.32 25.50 -24.56
CA LYS A 395 11.82 24.67 -23.48
C LYS A 395 10.90 23.48 -23.23
N LYS A 396 11.41 22.26 -23.45
CA LYS A 396 10.67 21.01 -23.23
C LYS A 396 10.69 20.53 -21.78
N TYR A 397 11.85 20.61 -21.11
CA TYR A 397 12.03 20.20 -19.73
C TYR A 397 12.82 21.22 -18.92
N GLY A 398 12.55 21.28 -17.62
CA GLY A 398 13.44 21.89 -16.63
C GLY A 398 14.37 20.85 -16.00
N TYR A 399 15.66 21.14 -15.86
CA TYR A 399 16.64 20.17 -15.38
C TYR A 399 17.11 20.46 -13.96
N ILE A 400 17.20 19.43 -13.14
CA ILE A 400 17.72 19.49 -11.78
C ILE A 400 18.97 18.62 -11.74
N ILE A 401 20.15 19.22 -11.66
CA ILE A 401 21.43 18.51 -11.74
C ILE A 401 22.03 18.40 -10.33
N ILE A 402 22.32 17.17 -9.92
CA ILE A 402 22.88 16.83 -8.61
C ILE A 402 24.14 16.00 -8.82
N PRO A 403 25.34 16.62 -8.80
CA PRO A 403 26.59 15.89 -8.90
C PRO A 403 26.98 15.25 -7.56
N VAL A 404 27.30 13.96 -7.58
CA VAL A 404 27.64 13.16 -6.40
C VAL A 404 28.97 12.48 -6.61
N ILE A 405 29.81 12.48 -5.58
CA ILE A 405 31.12 11.81 -5.62
C ILE A 405 31.04 10.52 -4.84
N VAL A 406 31.56 9.47 -5.47
CA VAL A 406 31.63 8.12 -4.91
C VAL A 406 33.12 7.78 -4.70
N PRO A 407 33.58 7.66 -3.44
CA PRO A 407 34.97 7.32 -3.15
C PRO A 407 35.34 5.90 -3.63
N GLU A 408 36.56 5.72 -4.17
CA GLU A 408 37.03 4.42 -4.64
C GLU A 408 37.02 3.34 -3.54
N GLY A 409 36.61 2.13 -3.91
CA GLY A 409 36.59 0.97 -3.00
C GLY A 409 35.40 0.92 -2.04
N THR A 410 34.53 1.93 -2.03
CA THR A 410 33.28 1.89 -1.25
C THR A 410 32.26 1.00 -1.95
N SER A 411 31.63 0.07 -1.21
CA SER A 411 30.53 -0.68 -1.81
C SER A 411 29.34 0.25 -2.11
N PRO A 412 28.57 0.01 -3.19
CA PRO A 412 27.41 0.82 -3.52
C PRO A 412 26.39 0.96 -2.37
N GLU A 413 26.21 -0.07 -1.54
CA GLU A 413 25.32 -0.04 -0.37
C GLU A 413 25.84 0.88 0.75
N GLU A 414 27.14 0.88 1.02
CA GLU A 414 27.76 1.76 2.02
C GLU A 414 27.73 3.23 1.58
N ALA A 415 28.02 3.49 0.30
CA ALA A 415 28.00 4.84 -0.27
C ALA A 415 26.60 5.49 -0.17
N LEU A 416 25.52 4.70 -0.32
CA LEU A 416 24.14 5.17 -0.25
C LEU A 416 23.62 5.37 1.19
N ASN A 417 24.20 4.67 2.18
CA ASN A 417 23.73 4.70 3.57
C ASN A 417 24.48 5.71 4.46
N GLU A 418 25.79 5.86 4.30
CA GLU A 418 26.64 6.58 5.28
C GLU A 418 27.28 7.87 4.74
N SER A 419 27.23 8.12 3.42
CA SER A 419 27.88 9.31 2.86
C SER A 419 27.04 10.58 3.05
N THR A 420 27.69 11.65 3.52
CA THR A 420 27.14 13.01 3.50
C THR A 420 26.83 13.51 2.09
N SER A 421 27.42 12.87 1.06
CA SER A 421 27.24 13.22 -0.35
C SER A 421 25.85 12.86 -0.89
N PHE A 422 25.28 11.71 -0.51
CA PHE A 422 23.95 11.28 -0.96
C PHE A 422 22.78 11.85 -0.14
N SER A 423 23.04 12.40 1.06
CA SER A 423 21.97 13.03 1.84
C SER A 423 21.29 14.18 1.09
N ALA A 424 22.08 14.96 0.33
CA ALA A 424 21.58 16.02 -0.53
C ALA A 424 20.59 15.52 -1.59
N VAL A 425 20.87 14.36 -2.19
CA VAL A 425 20.01 13.71 -3.19
C VAL A 425 18.69 13.34 -2.54
N TRP A 426 18.72 12.67 -1.38
CA TRP A 426 17.52 12.25 -0.67
C TRP A 426 16.66 13.43 -0.20
N ASP A 427 17.27 14.51 0.30
CA ASP A 427 16.55 15.70 0.72
C ASP A 427 15.82 16.37 -0.45
N ILE A 428 16.46 16.45 -1.62
CA ILE A 428 15.87 17.03 -2.83
C ILE A 428 14.75 16.16 -3.38
N LEU A 429 14.99 14.85 -3.54
CA LEU A 429 13.97 13.92 -4.04
C LEU A 429 12.76 13.86 -3.09
N ASN A 430 12.97 13.89 -1.78
CA ASN A 430 11.88 13.97 -0.81
C ASN A 430 11.07 15.27 -0.93
N ALA A 431 11.74 16.40 -1.14
CA ALA A 431 11.08 17.68 -1.32
C ALA A 431 10.27 17.73 -2.63
N LEU A 432 10.76 17.13 -3.72
CA LEU A 432 10.01 17.02 -4.98
C LEU A 432 8.80 16.10 -4.81
N ARG A 433 8.99 14.95 -4.14
CA ARG A 433 7.93 13.97 -3.87
C ARG A 433 6.75 14.55 -3.11
N SER A 434 6.98 15.41 -2.12
CA SER A 434 5.90 15.99 -1.32
C SER A 434 5.02 17.01 -2.07
N HIS A 435 5.42 17.41 -3.28
CA HIS A 435 4.73 18.42 -4.08
C HIS A 435 4.33 17.95 -5.49
N ASP A 436 4.83 16.80 -5.94
CA ASP A 436 4.49 16.17 -7.22
C ASP A 436 3.88 14.79 -7.01
N ASP A 437 2.56 14.72 -7.11
CA ASP A 437 1.77 13.50 -6.94
C ASP A 437 2.18 12.40 -7.93
N HIS A 438 2.57 12.77 -9.17
CA HIS A 438 3.03 11.81 -10.18
C HIS A 438 4.41 11.25 -9.83
N PHE A 439 5.31 12.08 -9.29
CA PHE A 439 6.62 11.61 -8.84
C PHE A 439 6.48 10.71 -7.61
N ASN A 440 5.56 11.02 -6.70
CA ASN A 440 5.23 10.15 -5.56
C ASN A 440 4.70 8.77 -6.03
N ALA A 441 3.77 8.76 -6.99
CA ALA A 441 3.27 7.54 -7.61
C ALA A 441 4.39 6.73 -8.26
N HIS A 442 5.27 7.40 -9.01
CA HIS A 442 6.42 6.80 -9.67
C HIS A 442 7.38 6.17 -8.65
N VAL A 443 7.77 6.89 -7.59
CA VAL A 443 8.60 6.38 -6.49
C VAL A 443 8.01 5.11 -5.88
N ASN A 444 6.70 5.06 -5.65
CA ASN A 444 6.03 3.92 -5.03
C ASN A 444 5.85 2.72 -5.97
N THR A 445 5.87 2.93 -7.30
CA THR A 445 5.73 1.88 -8.33
C THR A 445 7.06 1.41 -8.92
N ILE A 446 8.15 2.15 -8.74
CA ILE A 446 9.50 1.79 -9.21
C ILE A 446 9.91 0.38 -8.79
N ALA A 447 9.57 -0.07 -7.57
CA ALA A 447 9.89 -1.44 -7.14
C ALA A 447 9.13 -2.52 -7.90
N LEU A 448 7.95 -2.18 -8.44
CA LEU A 448 7.03 -3.09 -9.10
C LEU A 448 7.20 -3.12 -10.62
N ASN A 449 7.75 -2.05 -11.22
CA ASN A 449 7.95 -1.95 -12.66
C ASN A 449 9.28 -2.54 -13.13
N LYS A 450 9.32 -3.08 -14.34
CA LYS A 450 10.57 -3.46 -15.01
C LYS A 450 11.27 -2.23 -15.57
N ASP A 451 10.52 -1.32 -16.18
CA ASP A 451 10.97 0.01 -16.57
C ASP A 451 10.92 0.97 -15.38
N LYS A 452 12.09 1.51 -15.01
CA LYS A 452 12.24 2.43 -13.87
C LYS A 452 11.97 3.89 -14.24
N GLY A 453 11.53 4.15 -15.49
CA GLY A 453 11.11 5.46 -15.99
C GLY A 453 12.26 6.46 -16.22
N SER A 454 11.95 7.57 -16.88
CA SER A 454 12.94 8.57 -17.32
C SER A 454 13.01 9.84 -16.45
N LYS A 455 12.19 9.94 -15.40
CA LYS A 455 12.05 11.17 -14.60
C LYS A 455 13.25 11.41 -13.67
N VAL A 456 13.87 10.34 -13.19
CA VAL A 456 15.15 10.36 -12.46
C VAL A 456 16.17 9.56 -13.27
N THR A 457 17.13 10.26 -13.86
CA THR A 457 18.23 9.67 -14.61
C THR A 457 19.46 9.62 -13.70
N VAL A 458 19.98 8.40 -13.51
CA VAL A 458 21.22 8.17 -12.77
C VAL A 458 22.26 7.67 -13.77
N GLY A 459 23.39 8.37 -13.87
CA GLY A 459 24.44 7.99 -14.80
C GLY A 459 25.78 8.63 -14.49
N LEU A 460 26.77 8.25 -15.30
CA LEU A 460 28.12 8.79 -15.25
C LEU A 460 28.27 9.99 -16.20
N PRO A 461 29.13 10.97 -15.89
CA PRO A 461 29.59 11.95 -16.86
C PRO A 461 30.35 11.26 -18.00
N GLY A 462 29.97 11.50 -19.26
CA GLY A 462 30.71 10.99 -20.41
C GLY A 462 29.89 10.92 -21.69
N LEU A 463 30.58 10.81 -22.84
CA LEU A 463 29.91 10.58 -24.11
C LEU A 463 29.39 9.14 -24.17
N GLY A 464 28.07 8.99 -24.23
CA GLY A 464 27.49 7.82 -24.83
C GLY A 464 27.90 7.79 -26.31
N GLN A 465 28.41 6.65 -26.78
CA GLN A 465 28.50 6.38 -28.20
C GLN A 465 27.07 6.49 -28.77
N THR A 466 26.81 7.60 -29.45
CA THR A 466 25.59 7.81 -30.23
C THR A 466 25.58 6.81 -31.39
N GLY A 467 24.40 6.26 -31.65
CA GLY A 467 24.20 5.32 -32.75
C GLY A 467 24.59 5.94 -34.10
N ILE A 468 25.54 5.30 -34.78
CA ILE A 468 25.59 5.25 -36.24
C ILE A 468 25.63 3.78 -36.61
N GLY A 469 24.44 3.18 -36.72
CA GLY A 469 24.28 1.99 -37.53
C GLY A 469 24.26 2.39 -38.99
N GLN A 470 25.35 2.15 -39.73
CA GLN A 470 25.44 1.72 -41.13
C GLN A 470 26.79 2.11 -41.75
N HIS A 471 27.74 1.17 -41.80
CA HIS A 471 28.23 0.55 -43.03
C HIS A 471 29.49 -0.27 -42.73
N SER A 472 29.33 -1.58 -42.80
CA SER A 472 30.42 -2.51 -43.09
C SER A 472 31.00 -2.21 -44.49
N GLN A 473 32.29 -1.86 -44.58
CA GLN A 473 33.19 -2.32 -45.65
C GLN A 473 34.68 -1.98 -45.41
N ALA A 474 35.47 -3.05 -45.31
CA ALA A 474 36.81 -3.28 -45.86
C ALA A 474 38.01 -2.35 -45.53
N GLY A 475 39.10 -2.97 -45.05
CA GLY A 475 40.43 -2.77 -45.65
C GLY A 475 41.55 -2.20 -44.76
N ASP A 476 42.26 -3.11 -44.09
CA ASP A 476 43.73 -3.20 -43.91
C ASP A 476 44.56 -2.07 -43.26
N GLY A 477 45.37 -2.46 -42.25
CA GLY A 477 46.77 -2.00 -42.11
C GLY A 477 47.17 -1.01 -40.99
N ASN A 478 47.02 -1.32 -39.70
CA ASN A 478 48.04 -1.02 -38.65
C ASN A 478 47.67 -1.54 -37.24
N ASP A 479 48.29 -2.64 -36.82
CA ASP A 479 48.11 -3.35 -35.53
C ASP A 479 48.72 -2.63 -34.30
N ASN A 480 48.38 -1.36 -34.04
CA ASN A 480 48.68 -0.73 -32.75
C ASN A 480 47.56 0.17 -32.18
N GLN A 481 46.47 0.40 -32.92
CA GLN A 481 45.31 1.17 -32.43
C GLN A 481 44.13 0.28 -31.97
N ASP A 482 43.98 -0.92 -32.53
CA ASP A 482 42.92 -1.87 -32.14
C ASP A 482 43.08 -2.36 -30.69
N ALA A 483 44.31 -2.53 -30.20
CA ALA A 483 44.57 -2.96 -28.82
C ALA A 483 44.19 -1.90 -27.76
N GLN A 484 44.29 -0.61 -28.08
CA GLN A 484 43.84 0.48 -27.19
C GLN A 484 42.33 0.70 -27.27
N GLN A 485 41.68 0.45 -28.42
CA GLN A 485 40.22 0.51 -28.54
C GLN A 485 39.52 -0.68 -27.86
N LEU A 486 40.09 -1.88 -27.95
CA LEU A 486 39.63 -3.07 -27.22
C LEU A 486 39.74 -2.89 -25.71
N SER A 487 40.83 -2.29 -25.20
CA SER A 487 40.96 -2.05 -23.74
C SER A 487 39.99 -1.00 -23.22
N HIS A 488 39.72 0.08 -23.98
CA HIS A 488 38.72 1.08 -23.60
C HIS A 488 37.29 0.52 -23.67
N GLN A 489 36.98 -0.37 -24.62
CA GLN A 489 35.68 -1.06 -24.68
C GLN A 489 35.48 -2.06 -23.53
N GLU A 490 36.53 -2.80 -23.14
CA GLU A 490 36.47 -3.71 -21.99
C GLU A 490 36.32 -2.95 -20.67
N ILE A 491 37.03 -1.83 -20.49
CA ILE A 491 36.91 -0.94 -19.34
C ILE A 491 35.52 -0.28 -19.30
N ALA A 492 35.01 0.23 -20.42
CA ALA A 492 33.67 0.81 -20.52
C ALA A 492 32.57 -0.22 -20.19
N LYS A 493 32.72 -1.47 -20.66
CA LYS A 493 31.80 -2.57 -20.37
C LYS A 493 31.86 -3.04 -18.92
N GLN A 494 33.04 -3.02 -18.31
CA GLN A 494 33.24 -3.36 -16.90
C GLN A 494 32.68 -2.27 -15.98
N LEU A 495 32.85 -0.99 -16.33
CA LEU A 495 32.18 0.14 -15.70
C LEU A 495 30.65 -0.01 -15.86
N GLU A 496 30.13 -0.22 -17.07
CA GLU A 496 28.69 -0.37 -17.33
C GLU A 496 28.04 -1.49 -16.48
N LEU A 497 28.72 -2.61 -16.29
CA LEU A 497 28.27 -3.72 -15.41
C LEU A 497 28.26 -3.33 -13.93
N GLN A 498 29.28 -2.61 -13.44
CA GLN A 498 29.28 -2.09 -12.07
C GLN A 498 28.21 -1.01 -11.87
N PHE A 499 28.00 -0.13 -12.86
CA PHE A 499 26.99 0.94 -12.82
C PHE A 499 25.55 0.44 -12.90
N GLY A 500 25.29 -0.64 -13.66
CA GLY A 500 23.99 -1.31 -13.67
C GLY A 500 23.54 -1.69 -12.25
N SER A 501 24.46 -2.25 -11.45
CA SER A 501 24.19 -2.62 -10.05
C SER A 501 23.97 -1.42 -9.12
N ILE A 502 24.73 -0.33 -9.30
CA ILE A 502 24.58 0.92 -8.52
C ILE A 502 23.22 1.56 -8.81
N ARG A 503 22.81 1.60 -10.08
CA ARG A 503 21.53 2.18 -10.50
C ARG A 503 20.34 1.45 -9.86
N GLU A 504 20.34 0.11 -9.88
CA GLU A 504 19.29 -0.70 -9.24
C GLU A 504 19.21 -0.46 -7.73
N GLN A 505 20.36 -0.32 -7.07
CA GLN A 505 20.41 -0.03 -5.64
C GLN A 505 19.95 1.40 -5.30
N ILE A 506 20.25 2.40 -6.14
CA ILE A 506 19.73 3.76 -5.97
C ILE A 506 18.20 3.76 -6.06
N TYR A 507 17.61 3.04 -7.02
CA TYR A 507 16.15 2.90 -7.10
C TYR A 507 15.57 2.17 -5.88
N ALA A 508 16.20 1.09 -5.42
CA ALA A 508 15.76 0.40 -4.21
C ALA A 508 15.82 1.30 -2.96
N LYS A 509 16.89 2.09 -2.81
CA LYS A 509 17.05 3.06 -1.72
C LYS A 509 16.13 4.25 -1.84
N LEU A 510 15.81 4.68 -3.05
CA LEU A 510 14.82 5.72 -3.32
C LEU A 510 13.43 5.28 -2.82
N VAL A 511 13.04 4.02 -3.06
CA VAL A 511 11.81 3.46 -2.49
C VAL A 511 11.89 3.36 -0.96
N GLU A 512 13.03 2.93 -0.40
CA GLU A 512 13.18 2.76 1.06
C GLU A 512 13.18 4.10 1.83
N LYS A 513 13.87 5.12 1.30
CA LYS A 513 14.10 6.42 1.97
C LYS A 513 13.05 7.45 1.62
N CYS A 514 12.53 7.43 0.39
CA CYS A 514 11.56 8.40 -0.10
C CYS A 514 10.16 7.79 -0.27
N GLY A 515 10.03 6.47 -0.41
CA GLY A 515 8.72 5.82 -0.53
C GLY A 515 7.93 5.85 0.78
N GLU A 516 6.62 5.89 0.66
CA GLU A 516 5.72 5.82 1.81
C GLU A 516 5.51 4.36 2.21
N ARG A 517 6.14 3.92 3.31
CA ARG A 517 5.93 2.57 3.88
C ARG A 517 4.44 2.23 4.12
N LEU A 518 3.62 3.26 4.32
CA LEU A 518 2.20 3.16 4.66
C LEU A 518 1.26 3.65 3.54
N TYR A 519 1.75 3.95 2.33
CA TYR A 519 0.93 4.52 1.26
C TYR A 519 -0.36 3.69 1.04
N TRP A 520 -0.19 2.39 0.82
CA TRP A 520 -1.29 1.45 0.62
C TRP A 520 -2.18 1.25 1.87
N GLU A 521 -1.64 1.48 3.07
CA GLU A 521 -2.39 1.37 4.34
C GLU A 521 -3.25 2.60 4.64
N ASN A 522 -2.75 3.78 4.28
CA ASN A 522 -3.48 5.05 4.37
C ASN A 522 -4.57 5.08 3.31
N TRP A 523 -4.23 4.72 2.07
CA TRP A 523 -5.18 4.56 0.99
C TRP A 523 -6.29 3.56 1.36
N ALA A 524 -5.93 2.40 1.93
CA ALA A 524 -6.90 1.44 2.46
C ALA A 524 -7.85 2.01 3.52
N ALA A 525 -7.37 2.92 4.36
CA ALA A 525 -8.17 3.58 5.39
C ALA A 525 -9.25 4.47 4.78
N GLU A 526 -8.85 5.32 3.83
CA GLU A 526 -9.73 6.27 3.14
C GLU A 526 -10.85 5.54 2.40
N VAL A 527 -10.51 4.47 1.70
CA VAL A 527 -11.48 3.65 0.96
C VAL A 527 -12.44 2.94 1.91
N GLY A 528 -11.98 2.49 3.08
CA GLY A 528 -12.86 1.92 4.11
C GLY A 528 -13.93 2.90 4.60
N GLU A 529 -13.59 4.20 4.73
CA GLU A 529 -14.57 5.23 5.09
C GLU A 529 -15.56 5.52 3.94
N ILE A 530 -15.10 5.47 2.69
CA ILE A 530 -15.96 5.57 1.51
C ILE A 530 -16.95 4.39 1.48
N ALA A 531 -16.48 3.16 1.73
CA ALA A 531 -17.32 1.95 1.76
C ALA A 531 -18.50 2.08 2.74
N LYS A 532 -18.22 2.57 3.96
CA LYS A 532 -19.25 2.77 4.99
C LYS A 532 -20.34 3.75 4.54
N LYS A 533 -19.96 4.84 3.86
CA LYS A 533 -20.91 5.82 3.31
C LYS A 533 -21.83 5.17 2.26
N TYR A 534 -21.28 4.34 1.37
CA TYR A 534 -22.07 3.63 0.36
C TYR A 534 -22.99 2.58 0.95
N ILE A 535 -22.51 1.77 1.90
CA ILE A 535 -23.35 0.79 2.61
C ILE A 535 -24.55 1.49 3.24
N ALA A 536 -24.33 2.60 3.97
CA ALA A 536 -25.40 3.37 4.58
C ALA A 536 -26.40 3.94 3.55
N ARG A 537 -25.91 4.36 2.38
CA ARG A 537 -26.74 4.91 1.30
C ARG A 537 -27.58 3.85 0.59
N ILE A 538 -26.96 2.75 0.14
CA ILE A 538 -27.67 1.64 -0.51
C ILE A 538 -28.72 1.10 0.46
N SER A 539 -28.37 0.94 1.75
CA SER A 539 -29.33 0.56 2.80
C SER A 539 -30.53 1.51 2.83
N ARG A 540 -30.32 2.83 2.78
CA ARG A 540 -31.42 3.80 2.78
C ARG A 540 -32.30 3.74 1.53
N LEU A 541 -31.72 3.48 0.35
CA LEU A 541 -32.45 3.41 -0.91
C LEU A 541 -33.32 2.15 -1.01
N VAL A 542 -32.77 1.03 -0.54
CA VAL A 542 -33.37 -0.30 -0.66
C VAL A 542 -34.33 -0.63 0.48
N LEU A 543 -34.01 -0.18 1.69
CA LEU A 543 -34.83 -0.40 2.90
C LEU A 543 -35.78 0.77 3.20
N GLY A 544 -35.76 1.83 2.39
CA GLY A 544 -36.72 2.94 2.47
C GLY A 544 -38.06 2.59 1.83
N ASN A 545 -39.11 3.40 2.09
CA ASN A 545 -40.47 3.23 1.54
C ASN A 545 -40.56 3.56 0.02
N ASN A 546 -39.62 3.10 -0.80
CA ASN A 546 -39.63 3.31 -2.24
C ASN A 546 -39.84 1.95 -2.95
N ASP A 547 -41.11 1.65 -3.28
CA ASP A 547 -41.58 0.30 -3.69
C ASP A 547 -40.85 -0.27 -4.93
N LYS A 548 -40.30 0.58 -5.81
CA LYS A 548 -39.63 0.14 -7.04
C LYS A 548 -38.22 -0.43 -6.78
N PHE A 549 -37.40 0.23 -5.96
CA PHE A 549 -36.03 -0.24 -5.69
C PHE A 549 -36.00 -1.43 -4.73
N SER A 550 -36.94 -1.44 -3.78
CA SER A 550 -37.05 -2.53 -2.81
C SER A 550 -37.41 -3.85 -3.49
N SER A 551 -38.34 -3.85 -4.45
CA SER A 551 -38.75 -5.05 -5.19
C SER A 551 -37.65 -5.62 -6.09
N GLU A 552 -36.97 -4.79 -6.88
CA GLU A 552 -35.83 -5.22 -7.71
C GLU A 552 -34.67 -5.75 -6.86
N PHE A 553 -34.36 -5.09 -5.74
CA PHE A 553 -33.33 -5.58 -4.83
C PHE A 553 -33.73 -6.88 -4.13
N GLU A 554 -35.01 -7.08 -3.81
CA GLU A 554 -35.48 -8.35 -3.25
C GLU A 554 -35.31 -9.51 -4.23
N ILE A 555 -35.53 -9.26 -5.54
CA ILE A 555 -35.24 -10.23 -6.61
C ILE A 555 -33.73 -10.52 -6.67
N PHE A 556 -32.90 -9.48 -6.61
CA PHE A 556 -31.44 -9.61 -6.57
C PHE A 556 -30.96 -10.46 -5.39
N VAL A 557 -31.47 -10.20 -4.18
CA VAL A 557 -31.17 -10.98 -2.96
C VAL A 557 -31.59 -12.44 -3.13
N LYS A 558 -32.82 -12.70 -3.60
CA LYS A 558 -33.32 -14.07 -3.83
C LYS A 558 -32.47 -14.82 -4.86
N THR A 559 -31.96 -14.12 -5.87
CA THR A 559 -31.08 -14.71 -6.88
C THR A 559 -29.73 -15.10 -6.29
N LEU A 560 -29.11 -14.21 -5.50
CA LEU A 560 -27.87 -14.53 -4.77
C LEU A 560 -28.07 -15.65 -3.75
N GLN A 561 -29.20 -15.70 -3.05
CA GLN A 561 -29.51 -16.78 -2.12
C GLN A 561 -29.56 -18.15 -2.80
N LYS A 562 -30.06 -18.20 -4.05
CA LYS A 562 -30.07 -19.43 -4.84
C LYS A 562 -28.68 -19.81 -5.39
N ASN A 563 -27.91 -18.84 -5.86
CA ASN A 563 -26.60 -19.07 -6.49
C ASN A 563 -25.47 -19.35 -5.48
N LEU A 564 -25.47 -18.63 -4.36
CA LEU A 564 -24.48 -18.75 -3.29
C LEU A 564 -25.01 -19.65 -2.19
N ASN A 565 -25.79 -19.09 -1.27
CA ASN A 565 -26.33 -19.84 -0.15
C ASN A 565 -27.62 -19.21 0.40
N PRO A 566 -28.54 -20.02 0.98
CA PRO A 566 -29.77 -19.51 1.59
C PRO A 566 -29.56 -18.56 2.77
N GLY A 567 -28.35 -18.57 3.37
CA GLY A 567 -27.98 -17.71 4.48
C GLY A 567 -27.65 -16.26 4.09
N VAL A 568 -27.52 -15.96 2.79
CA VAL A 568 -27.25 -14.59 2.31
C VAL A 568 -28.40 -13.67 2.69
N ASN A 569 -28.11 -12.62 3.43
CA ASN A 569 -29.09 -11.61 3.84
C ASN A 569 -28.92 -10.29 3.07
N ALA A 570 -29.88 -9.37 3.24
CA ALA A 570 -29.88 -8.09 2.55
C ALA A 570 -28.64 -7.23 2.87
N GLU A 571 -28.16 -7.24 4.12
CA GLU A 571 -26.96 -6.49 4.52
C GLU A 571 -25.72 -7.01 3.80
N GLN A 572 -25.56 -8.33 3.67
CA GLN A 572 -24.48 -8.95 2.93
C GLN A 572 -24.53 -8.62 1.43
N CYS A 573 -25.73 -8.59 0.83
CA CYS A 573 -25.89 -8.15 -0.56
C CYS A 573 -25.48 -6.68 -0.75
N ILE A 574 -25.81 -5.80 0.21
CA ILE A 574 -25.39 -4.40 0.20
C ILE A 574 -23.87 -4.29 0.31
N GLU A 575 -23.25 -5.08 1.19
CA GLU A 575 -21.79 -5.15 1.29
C GLU A 575 -21.15 -5.64 -0.02
N MET A 576 -21.72 -6.65 -0.69
CA MET A 576 -21.23 -7.12 -1.99
C MET A 576 -21.30 -6.03 -3.07
N LEU A 577 -22.40 -5.28 -3.13
CA LEU A 577 -22.52 -4.14 -4.05
C LEU A 577 -21.50 -3.03 -3.74
N ALA A 578 -21.28 -2.73 -2.45
CA ALA A 578 -20.26 -1.77 -2.04
C ALA A 578 -18.84 -2.25 -2.39
N GLN A 579 -18.54 -3.54 -2.21
CA GLN A 579 -17.28 -4.15 -2.64
C GLN A 579 -17.09 -4.02 -4.15
N HIS A 580 -18.12 -4.31 -4.95
CA HIS A 580 -18.09 -4.16 -6.41
C HIS A 580 -17.78 -2.72 -6.83
N LEU A 581 -18.49 -1.74 -6.28
CA LEU A 581 -18.31 -0.31 -6.57
C LEU A 581 -16.88 0.19 -6.31
N ILE A 582 -16.24 -0.34 -5.27
CA ILE A 582 -14.90 0.06 -4.86
C ILE A 582 -13.82 -0.66 -5.68
N THR A 583 -14.05 -1.92 -6.01
CA THR A 583 -13.06 -2.78 -6.66
C THR A 583 -12.98 -2.56 -8.16
N ARG A 584 -14.12 -2.34 -8.82
CA ARG A 584 -14.20 -2.14 -10.28
C ARG A 584 -13.19 -1.11 -10.82
N PRO A 585 -13.11 0.13 -10.30
CA PRO A 585 -12.16 1.14 -10.80
C PRO A 585 -10.71 0.75 -10.62
N VAL A 586 -10.41 -0.05 -9.58
CA VAL A 586 -9.06 -0.56 -9.32
C VAL A 586 -8.69 -1.61 -10.35
N PHE A 587 -9.61 -2.53 -10.68
CA PHE A 587 -9.40 -3.49 -11.75
C PHE A 587 -9.34 -2.82 -13.13
N ASP A 588 -10.22 -1.87 -13.43
CA ASP A 588 -10.19 -1.10 -14.68
C ASP A 588 -8.87 -0.33 -14.86
N ALA A 589 -8.32 0.23 -13.78
CA ALA A 589 -7.04 0.94 -13.82
C ALA A 589 -5.82 0.00 -13.94
N LEU A 590 -5.83 -1.12 -13.22
CA LEU A 590 -4.78 -2.15 -13.30
C LEU A 590 -4.72 -2.79 -14.69
N PHE A 591 -5.88 -2.93 -15.33
CA PHE A 591 -6.05 -3.67 -16.57
C PHE A 591 -6.76 -2.80 -17.61
N ALA A 592 -6.17 -1.65 -17.96
CA ALA A 592 -6.77 -0.69 -18.89
C ALA A 592 -7.08 -1.26 -20.29
N ASP A 593 -6.31 -2.25 -20.75
CA ASP A 593 -6.55 -2.96 -22.03
C ASP A 593 -7.68 -4.00 -21.94
N TYR A 594 -8.20 -4.24 -20.74
CA TYR A 594 -9.15 -5.29 -20.41
C TYR A 594 -10.48 -4.67 -19.96
N GLN A 595 -11.56 -5.00 -20.67
CA GLN A 595 -12.89 -4.50 -20.32
C GLN A 595 -13.52 -5.38 -19.23
N PHE A 596 -13.06 -5.20 -17.99
CA PHE A 596 -13.45 -6.02 -16.84
C PHE A 596 -14.96 -6.12 -16.61
N VAL A 597 -15.67 -5.01 -16.78
CA VAL A 597 -17.13 -4.98 -16.56
C VAL A 597 -17.90 -5.70 -17.66
N SER A 598 -17.45 -5.62 -18.91
CA SER A 598 -18.19 -6.23 -20.04
C SER A 598 -17.90 -7.72 -20.19
N ASN A 599 -16.73 -8.17 -19.76
CA ASN A 599 -16.28 -9.54 -19.99
C ASN A 599 -16.65 -10.48 -18.85
N ASN A 600 -16.86 -9.95 -17.63
CA ASN A 600 -17.20 -10.76 -16.47
C ASN A 600 -18.71 -10.75 -16.19
N SER A 601 -19.33 -11.94 -16.25
CA SER A 601 -20.77 -12.14 -16.08
C SER A 601 -21.33 -11.65 -14.74
N ILE A 602 -20.57 -11.83 -13.66
CA ILE A 602 -20.90 -11.37 -12.31
C ILE A 602 -20.81 -9.85 -12.24
N SER A 603 -19.72 -9.28 -12.76
CA SER A 603 -19.47 -7.84 -12.79
C SER A 603 -20.58 -7.09 -13.54
N SER A 604 -20.98 -7.60 -14.71
CA SER A 604 -22.11 -7.08 -15.49
C SER A 604 -23.44 -7.12 -14.71
N SER A 605 -23.71 -8.23 -14.02
CA SER A 605 -24.93 -8.37 -13.19
C SER A 605 -24.94 -7.42 -11.99
N MET A 606 -23.80 -7.26 -11.30
CA MET A 606 -23.64 -6.31 -10.19
C MET A 606 -23.78 -4.86 -10.68
N GLN A 607 -23.19 -4.55 -11.84
CA GLN A 607 -23.23 -3.24 -12.46
C GLN A 607 -24.65 -2.83 -12.83
N ARG A 608 -25.46 -3.74 -13.38
CA ARG A 608 -26.88 -3.51 -13.64
C ARG A 608 -27.65 -3.09 -12.38
N MET A 609 -27.36 -3.71 -11.23
CA MET A 609 -27.99 -3.34 -9.96
C MET A 609 -27.52 -1.96 -9.47
N VAL A 610 -26.24 -1.65 -9.64
CA VAL A 610 -25.68 -0.33 -9.29
C VAL A 610 -26.30 0.78 -10.14
N GLU A 611 -26.39 0.60 -11.46
CA GLU A 611 -26.95 1.60 -12.37
C GLU A 611 -28.41 1.91 -12.04
N LEU A 612 -29.20 0.88 -11.71
CA LEU A 612 -30.56 1.06 -11.22
C LEU A 612 -30.60 1.97 -9.98
N LEU A 613 -29.66 1.80 -9.04
CA LEU A 613 -29.57 2.60 -7.81
C LEU A 613 -29.01 4.03 -8.04
N GLU A 614 -28.25 4.26 -9.11
CA GLU A 614 -27.62 5.55 -9.42
C GLU A 614 -28.53 6.53 -10.18
N THR A 615 -29.47 6.02 -11.00
CA THR A 615 -30.34 6.84 -11.90
C THR A 615 -31.14 7.98 -11.25
N GLU A 616 -31.30 8.02 -9.92
CA GLU A 616 -32.07 9.08 -9.20
C GLU A 616 -31.25 9.88 -8.17
N ALA A 617 -29.93 9.72 -8.10
CA ALA A 617 -29.12 10.32 -7.04
C ALA A 617 -28.30 11.55 -7.45
N VAL A 618 -28.36 12.60 -6.62
CA VAL A 618 -27.78 13.94 -6.84
C VAL A 618 -26.24 13.95 -6.76
N ASP A 619 -25.62 14.57 -7.76
CA ASP A 619 -24.20 14.62 -8.17
C ASP A 619 -23.09 14.94 -7.13
N LYS A 620 -23.39 15.28 -5.86
CA LYS A 620 -22.36 15.88 -4.97
C LYS A 620 -21.28 14.91 -4.47
N ASP A 621 -21.63 13.66 -4.20
CA ASP A 621 -20.70 12.68 -3.62
C ASP A 621 -19.90 11.88 -4.67
N LEU A 622 -20.22 12.02 -5.96
CA LEU A 622 -19.43 11.46 -7.07
C LEU A 622 -18.04 12.10 -7.15
N SER A 623 -17.89 13.35 -6.69
CA SER A 623 -16.62 14.09 -6.76
C SER A 623 -15.49 13.52 -5.89
N ASP A 624 -15.81 12.95 -4.72
CA ASP A 624 -14.81 12.26 -3.88
C ASP A 624 -14.41 10.91 -4.50
N LEU A 625 -15.35 10.28 -5.20
CA LEU A 625 -15.15 9.03 -5.92
C LEU A 625 -14.31 9.24 -7.18
N ASP A 626 -14.56 10.31 -7.93
CA ASP A 626 -13.79 10.69 -9.12
C ASP A 626 -12.34 11.01 -8.75
N LYS A 627 -12.12 11.73 -7.65
CA LYS A 627 -10.77 11.95 -7.10
C LYS A 627 -10.10 10.64 -6.72
N PHE A 628 -10.85 9.72 -6.11
CA PHE A 628 -10.36 8.39 -5.80
C PHE A 628 -10.01 7.60 -7.06
N TYR A 629 -10.86 7.62 -8.09
CA TYR A 629 -10.64 6.94 -9.37
C TYR A 629 -9.43 7.48 -10.11
N GLU A 630 -9.27 8.80 -10.13
CA GLU A 630 -8.12 9.46 -10.73
C GLU A 630 -6.84 9.12 -9.98
N SER A 631 -6.88 9.10 -8.64
CA SER A 631 -5.77 8.64 -7.81
C SER A 631 -5.39 7.20 -8.13
N VAL A 632 -6.35 6.29 -8.24
CA VAL A 632 -6.08 4.87 -8.57
C VAL A 632 -5.46 4.74 -9.96
N ARG A 633 -5.98 5.44 -10.96
CA ARG A 633 -5.41 5.43 -12.32
C ARG A 633 -3.98 5.94 -12.36
N ILE A 634 -3.69 7.05 -11.68
CA ILE A 634 -2.33 7.63 -11.61
C ILE A 634 -1.36 6.68 -10.91
N ASN A 635 -1.79 6.10 -9.80
CA ASN A 635 -0.90 5.32 -8.93
C ASN A 635 -0.69 3.87 -9.38
N VAL A 636 -1.67 3.30 -10.10
CA VAL A 636 -1.68 1.86 -10.43
C VAL A 636 -1.59 1.61 -11.93
N GLY A 637 -2.06 2.53 -12.77
CA GLY A 637 -2.08 2.37 -14.23
C GLY A 637 -0.70 2.36 -14.90
N GLN A 638 0.36 2.76 -14.19
CA GLN A 638 1.73 2.79 -14.73
C GLN A 638 2.49 1.47 -14.58
N ILE A 639 1.84 0.38 -14.15
CA ILE A 639 2.51 -0.90 -13.94
C ILE A 639 2.63 -1.69 -15.23
N ASP A 640 3.88 -1.98 -15.61
CA ASP A 640 4.24 -2.51 -16.92
C ASP A 640 4.27 -4.05 -17.01
N ASN A 641 4.06 -4.76 -15.89
CA ASN A 641 4.18 -6.22 -15.85
C ASN A 641 3.18 -6.91 -14.91
N LEU A 642 2.90 -8.19 -15.18
CA LEU A 642 1.89 -8.99 -14.47
C LEU A 642 2.26 -9.27 -13.00
N GLU A 643 3.54 -9.52 -12.69
CA GLU A 643 4.01 -9.79 -11.33
C GLU A 643 3.79 -8.58 -10.40
N GLY A 644 4.07 -7.38 -10.91
CA GLY A 644 3.78 -6.11 -10.23
C GLY A 644 2.28 -5.94 -9.97
N LYS A 645 1.43 -6.20 -10.98
CA LYS A 645 -0.03 -6.13 -10.84
C LYS A 645 -0.56 -7.12 -9.80
N GLN A 646 -0.09 -8.37 -9.82
CA GLN A 646 -0.46 -9.40 -8.84
C GLN A 646 -0.01 -9.04 -7.42
N THR A 647 1.18 -8.46 -7.28
CA THR A 647 1.69 -7.99 -5.98
C THR A 647 0.83 -6.87 -5.41
N ILE A 648 0.36 -5.94 -6.25
CA ILE A 648 -0.62 -4.92 -5.83
C ILE A 648 -1.91 -5.57 -5.39
N ILE A 649 -2.49 -6.46 -6.20
CA ILE A 649 -3.74 -7.15 -5.87
C ILE A 649 -3.63 -7.89 -4.54
N LYS A 650 -2.51 -8.58 -4.31
CA LYS A 650 -2.23 -9.25 -3.03
C LYS A 650 -2.18 -8.26 -1.87
N ASN A 651 -1.46 -7.15 -2.01
CA ASN A 651 -1.36 -6.13 -0.97
C ASN A 651 -2.70 -5.45 -0.69
N LEU A 652 -3.49 -5.19 -1.74
CA LEU A 652 -4.87 -4.70 -1.62
C LEU A 652 -5.72 -5.72 -0.87
N TYR A 653 -5.68 -6.99 -1.27
CA TYR A 653 -6.40 -8.07 -0.60
C TYR A 653 -6.08 -8.14 0.91
N GLU A 654 -4.79 -8.20 1.27
CA GLU A 654 -4.34 -8.39 2.65
C GLU A 654 -4.55 -7.16 3.54
N LYS A 655 -4.29 -5.95 3.01
CA LYS A 655 -4.27 -4.71 3.81
C LYS A 655 -5.58 -3.93 3.72
N PHE A 656 -6.16 -3.80 2.54
CA PHE A 656 -7.37 -3.00 2.34
C PHE A 656 -8.61 -3.71 2.88
N PHE A 657 -8.87 -4.94 2.47
CA PHE A 657 -10.13 -5.62 2.83
C PHE A 657 -10.18 -6.06 4.29
N LYS A 658 -9.04 -6.39 4.89
CA LYS A 658 -8.98 -6.68 6.33
C LYS A 658 -9.40 -5.49 7.19
N ARG A 659 -9.17 -4.26 6.70
CA ARG A 659 -9.56 -3.03 7.39
C ARG A 659 -10.99 -2.59 7.04
N ALA A 660 -11.39 -2.72 5.78
CA ALA A 660 -12.70 -2.28 5.31
C ALA A 660 -13.84 -3.29 5.61
N PHE A 661 -13.56 -4.59 5.55
CA PHE A 661 -14.54 -5.68 5.70
C PHE A 661 -14.03 -6.80 6.64
N PRO A 662 -13.73 -6.49 7.92
CA PRO A 662 -13.07 -7.42 8.83
C PRO A 662 -13.90 -8.69 9.11
N LEU A 663 -15.23 -8.57 9.21
CA LEU A 663 -16.15 -9.69 9.44
C LEU A 663 -16.14 -10.67 8.25
N THR A 664 -16.14 -10.13 7.03
CA THR A 664 -16.03 -10.92 5.80
C THR A 664 -14.70 -11.65 5.79
N VAL A 665 -13.58 -10.97 6.06
CA VAL A 665 -12.26 -11.61 6.11
C VAL A 665 -12.17 -12.71 7.19
N GLU A 666 -12.73 -12.51 8.39
CA GLU A 666 -12.70 -13.52 9.45
C GLU A 666 -13.57 -14.75 9.15
N LYS A 667 -14.72 -14.57 8.49
CA LYS A 667 -15.59 -15.69 8.04
C LYS A 667 -14.96 -16.53 6.94
N LEU A 668 -14.11 -15.93 6.10
CA LEU A 668 -13.59 -16.58 4.90
C LEU A 668 -12.35 -17.44 5.15
N GLY A 669 -11.46 -17.03 6.06
CA GLY A 669 -10.27 -17.82 6.39
C GLY A 669 -9.38 -18.19 5.21
N THR A 670 -9.52 -17.51 4.07
CA THR A 670 -8.79 -17.76 2.82
C THR A 670 -7.36 -17.25 2.95
N VAL A 671 -6.40 -18.15 2.72
CA VAL A 671 -4.97 -17.85 2.85
C VAL A 671 -4.29 -18.08 1.50
N TYR A 672 -3.38 -17.18 1.13
CA TYR A 672 -2.57 -17.35 -0.07
C TYR A 672 -1.70 -18.61 0.04
N THR A 673 -1.84 -19.52 -0.92
CA THR A 673 -1.09 -20.78 -0.95
C THR A 673 0.31 -20.54 -1.51
N PRO A 674 1.39 -20.92 -0.78
CA PRO A 674 2.76 -20.78 -1.30
C PRO A 674 2.94 -21.51 -2.63
N VAL A 675 3.57 -20.83 -3.59
CA VAL A 675 3.73 -21.31 -4.97
C VAL A 675 4.48 -22.65 -5.00
N GLU A 676 5.47 -22.84 -4.12
CA GLU A 676 6.22 -24.10 -4.03
C GLU A 676 5.31 -25.30 -3.72
N CYS A 677 4.29 -25.11 -2.88
CA CYS A 677 3.33 -26.15 -2.54
C CYS A 677 2.38 -26.43 -3.71
N VAL A 678 1.91 -25.37 -4.38
CA VAL A 678 1.02 -25.47 -5.55
C VAL A 678 1.71 -26.20 -6.70
N ASP A 679 2.94 -25.80 -7.04
CA ASP A 679 3.75 -26.43 -8.08
C ASP A 679 3.97 -27.93 -7.76
N PHE A 680 4.34 -28.24 -6.51
CA PHE A 680 4.51 -29.62 -6.07
C PHE A 680 3.23 -30.46 -6.27
N ILE A 681 2.06 -29.91 -5.92
CA ILE A 681 0.76 -30.59 -6.09
C ILE A 681 0.46 -30.84 -7.56
N ILE A 682 0.58 -29.82 -8.41
CA ILE A 682 0.23 -29.92 -9.83
C ILE A 682 1.13 -30.93 -10.56
N HIS A 683 2.44 -30.88 -10.32
CA HIS A 683 3.37 -31.87 -10.85
C HIS A 683 3.08 -33.28 -10.30
N SER A 684 2.74 -33.40 -9.01
CA SER A 684 2.42 -34.69 -8.42
C SER A 684 1.17 -35.32 -9.01
N VAL A 685 0.11 -34.53 -9.24
CA VAL A 685 -1.13 -35.01 -9.85
C VAL A 685 -0.88 -35.50 -11.28
N ASP A 686 -0.11 -34.75 -12.07
CA ASP A 686 0.24 -35.16 -13.43
C ASP A 686 1.04 -36.47 -13.45
N ASP A 687 2.00 -36.64 -12.54
CA ASP A 687 2.78 -37.86 -12.43
C ASP A 687 1.95 -39.06 -11.91
N VAL A 688 0.98 -38.82 -11.01
CA VAL A 688 -0.01 -39.84 -10.61
C VAL A 688 -0.85 -40.24 -11.82
N LEU A 689 -1.35 -39.28 -12.60
CA LEU A 689 -2.13 -39.59 -13.81
C LEU A 689 -1.34 -40.47 -14.78
N LYS A 690 -0.05 -40.18 -14.96
CA LYS A 690 0.81 -40.93 -15.88
C LYS A 690 1.09 -42.35 -15.39
N SER A 691 1.47 -42.46 -14.13
CA SER A 691 1.89 -43.74 -13.53
C SER A 691 0.72 -44.69 -13.26
N GLU A 692 -0.40 -44.16 -12.77
CA GLU A 692 -1.53 -44.97 -12.32
C GLU A 692 -2.58 -45.21 -13.43
N PHE A 693 -2.70 -44.27 -14.38
CA PHE A 693 -3.77 -44.31 -15.38
C PHE A 693 -3.32 -44.17 -16.83
N GLY A 694 -2.01 -44.00 -17.10
CA GLY A 694 -1.50 -43.79 -18.46
C GLY A 694 -2.04 -42.51 -19.12
N SER A 695 -2.39 -41.50 -18.31
CA SER A 695 -2.99 -40.24 -18.73
C SER A 695 -2.15 -39.06 -18.20
N ALA A 696 -2.42 -37.84 -18.61
CA ALA A 696 -1.78 -36.64 -18.11
C ALA A 696 -2.81 -35.50 -18.02
N LEU A 697 -2.47 -34.42 -17.32
CA LEU A 697 -3.34 -33.25 -17.18
C LEU A 697 -3.74 -32.65 -18.52
N THR A 698 -2.88 -32.77 -19.56
CA THR A 698 -3.13 -32.25 -20.91
C THR A 698 -4.15 -33.07 -21.72
N ASN A 699 -4.37 -34.35 -21.40
CA ASN A 699 -5.20 -35.23 -22.25
C ASN A 699 -6.69 -34.86 -22.24
N GLU A 700 -7.41 -35.22 -23.30
CA GLU A 700 -8.85 -34.98 -23.40
C GLU A 700 -9.65 -35.70 -22.31
N HIS A 701 -10.76 -35.08 -21.91
CA HIS A 701 -11.68 -35.57 -20.87
C HIS A 701 -11.08 -35.63 -19.45
N VAL A 702 -9.85 -35.15 -19.25
CA VAL A 702 -9.30 -34.92 -17.91
C VAL A 702 -9.78 -33.56 -17.41
N HIS A 703 -10.98 -33.54 -16.84
CA HIS A 703 -11.55 -32.35 -16.22
C HIS A 703 -10.95 -32.11 -14.83
N ILE A 704 -10.46 -30.88 -14.63
CA ILE A 704 -9.79 -30.41 -13.41
C ILE A 704 -10.71 -29.42 -12.72
N LEU A 705 -10.97 -29.63 -11.44
CA LEU A 705 -11.77 -28.74 -10.61
C LEU A 705 -10.95 -28.23 -9.43
N ASP A 706 -10.91 -26.91 -9.26
CA ASP A 706 -10.58 -26.28 -7.98
C ASP A 706 -11.85 -25.75 -7.29
N PRO A 707 -12.41 -26.47 -6.30
CA PRO A 707 -13.64 -26.07 -5.64
C PRO A 707 -13.49 -24.86 -4.69
N PHE A 708 -12.26 -24.43 -4.41
CA PHE A 708 -11.94 -23.36 -3.44
C PHE A 708 -10.76 -22.52 -3.97
N ILE A 709 -10.95 -21.94 -5.15
CA ILE A 709 -9.84 -21.39 -5.93
C ILE A 709 -9.13 -20.20 -5.28
N GLY A 710 -9.81 -19.45 -4.42
CA GLY A 710 -9.26 -18.26 -3.78
C GLY A 710 -8.87 -17.22 -4.82
N THR A 711 -7.56 -16.96 -4.96
CA THR A 711 -7.02 -15.93 -5.87
C THR A 711 -6.59 -16.48 -7.24
N GLY A 712 -6.94 -17.73 -7.58
CA GLY A 712 -6.60 -18.31 -8.87
C GLY A 712 -5.29 -19.11 -8.91
N THR A 713 -4.58 -19.27 -7.78
CA THR A 713 -3.18 -19.73 -7.79
C THR A 713 -2.99 -21.13 -8.40
N PHE A 714 -3.85 -22.11 -8.09
CA PHE A 714 -3.70 -23.45 -8.66
C PHE A 714 -3.86 -23.45 -10.19
N ILE A 715 -4.83 -22.69 -10.71
CA ILE A 715 -5.10 -22.63 -12.14
C ILE A 715 -4.03 -21.81 -12.88
N THR A 716 -3.62 -20.66 -12.35
CA THR A 716 -2.55 -19.87 -12.98
C THR A 716 -1.24 -20.64 -13.03
N ARG A 717 -0.86 -21.32 -11.95
CA ARG A 717 0.34 -22.17 -11.93
C ARG A 717 0.21 -23.36 -12.86
N LEU A 718 -0.98 -23.95 -13.00
CA LEU A 718 -1.21 -25.01 -13.98
C LEU A 718 -0.96 -24.53 -15.41
N LEU A 719 -1.49 -23.37 -15.80
CA LEU A 719 -1.27 -22.77 -17.12
C LEU A 719 0.21 -22.43 -17.37
N GLN A 720 0.94 -22.00 -16.33
CA GLN A 720 2.37 -21.67 -16.40
C GLN A 720 3.31 -22.88 -16.27
N SER A 721 2.80 -24.04 -15.83
CA SER A 721 3.63 -25.20 -15.46
C SER A 721 4.34 -25.87 -16.63
N GLY A 722 3.86 -25.65 -17.86
CA GLY A 722 4.27 -26.40 -19.06
C GLY A 722 3.76 -27.84 -19.11
N LEU A 723 2.85 -28.24 -18.20
CA LEU A 723 2.23 -29.58 -18.21
C LEU A 723 1.10 -29.71 -19.23
N ILE A 724 0.49 -28.59 -19.62
CA ILE A 724 -0.49 -28.52 -20.71
C ILE A 724 0.27 -28.22 -22.00
N ARG A 725 0.07 -29.07 -23.01
CA ARG A 725 0.67 -28.86 -24.33
C ARG A 725 0.12 -27.59 -24.98
N PRO A 726 0.93 -26.78 -25.68
CA PRO A 726 0.45 -25.53 -26.29
C PRO A 726 -0.79 -25.70 -27.17
N GLU A 727 -0.88 -26.80 -27.93
CA GLU A 727 -2.03 -27.12 -28.79
C GLU A 727 -3.32 -27.47 -28.01
N ASP A 728 -3.20 -27.92 -26.76
CA ASP A 728 -4.34 -28.26 -25.89
C ASP A 728 -4.79 -27.08 -25.02
N MET A 729 -3.98 -26.02 -24.92
CA MET A 729 -4.16 -24.93 -23.95
C MET A 729 -5.54 -24.28 -24.05
N VAL A 730 -5.97 -23.94 -25.27
CA VAL A 730 -7.28 -23.30 -25.52
C VAL A 730 -8.42 -24.22 -25.10
N ARG A 731 -8.36 -25.51 -25.44
CA ARG A 731 -9.38 -26.51 -25.07
C ARG A 731 -9.45 -26.70 -23.56
N LYS A 732 -8.30 -26.81 -22.90
CA LYS A 732 -8.20 -26.95 -21.44
C LYS A 732 -8.81 -25.76 -20.73
N TYR A 733 -8.37 -24.57 -21.11
CA TYR A 733 -8.81 -23.30 -20.55
C TYR A 733 -10.32 -23.06 -20.73
N THR A 734 -10.87 -23.32 -21.91
CA THR A 734 -12.29 -23.00 -22.21
C THR A 734 -13.29 -24.07 -21.72
N SER A 735 -12.88 -25.33 -21.60
CA SER A 735 -13.85 -26.44 -21.43
C SER A 735 -13.52 -27.45 -20.33
N GLU A 736 -12.26 -27.60 -19.93
CA GLU A 736 -11.83 -28.72 -19.06
C GLU A 736 -11.21 -28.29 -17.73
N ILE A 737 -11.02 -26.99 -17.52
CA ILE A 737 -10.61 -26.41 -16.24
C ILE A 737 -11.82 -25.70 -15.63
N HIS A 738 -12.13 -26.06 -14.39
CA HIS A 738 -13.31 -25.61 -13.65
C HIS A 738 -12.88 -25.07 -12.29
N ALA A 739 -13.57 -24.04 -11.80
CA ALA A 739 -13.24 -23.41 -10.54
C ALA A 739 -14.48 -22.82 -9.86
N ASN A 740 -14.50 -22.87 -8.53
CA ASN A 740 -15.56 -22.23 -7.72
C ASN A 740 -14.95 -21.30 -6.68
N GLU A 741 -15.62 -20.18 -6.45
CA GLU A 741 -15.32 -19.24 -5.37
C GLU A 741 -16.62 -18.70 -4.77
N ILE A 742 -16.66 -18.53 -3.44
CA ILE A 742 -17.82 -17.97 -2.74
C ILE A 742 -17.66 -16.45 -2.52
N VAL A 743 -16.42 -15.95 -2.53
CA VAL A 743 -16.08 -14.55 -2.24
C VAL A 743 -16.00 -13.75 -3.53
N LEU A 744 -16.85 -12.74 -3.67
CA LEU A 744 -16.88 -11.87 -4.85
C LEU A 744 -15.51 -11.28 -5.22
N LEU A 745 -14.78 -10.78 -4.23
CA LEU A 745 -13.46 -10.22 -4.47
C LEU A 745 -12.45 -11.27 -4.92
N ALA A 746 -12.40 -12.42 -4.24
CA ALA A 746 -11.44 -13.46 -4.59
C ALA A 746 -11.76 -14.01 -6.00
N TYR A 747 -13.05 -14.12 -6.33
CA TYR A 747 -13.54 -14.43 -7.66
C TYR A 747 -13.01 -13.44 -8.71
N TYR A 748 -13.15 -12.13 -8.51
CA TYR A 748 -12.60 -11.14 -9.46
C TYR A 748 -11.08 -11.21 -9.61
N ILE A 749 -10.37 -11.46 -8.50
CA ILE A 749 -8.91 -11.63 -8.54
C ILE A 749 -8.54 -12.89 -9.32
N ALA A 750 -9.21 -14.01 -9.06
CA ALA A 750 -8.96 -15.27 -9.73
C ALA A 750 -9.21 -15.15 -11.23
N ASP A 751 -10.35 -14.57 -11.61
CA ASP A 751 -10.74 -14.34 -13.01
C ASP A 751 -9.64 -13.59 -13.77
N VAL A 752 -9.34 -12.37 -13.33
CA VAL A 752 -8.35 -11.52 -13.99
C VAL A 752 -6.96 -12.16 -14.01
N ASN A 753 -6.56 -12.84 -12.93
CA ASN A 753 -5.27 -13.53 -12.89
C ASN A 753 -5.19 -14.68 -13.90
N ILE A 754 -6.23 -15.51 -13.99
CA ILE A 754 -6.28 -16.67 -14.89
C ILE A 754 -6.24 -16.20 -16.34
N GLU A 755 -7.04 -15.20 -16.68
CA GLU A 755 -7.11 -14.65 -18.04
C GLU A 755 -5.82 -13.93 -18.45
N SER A 756 -5.24 -13.13 -17.55
CA SER A 756 -3.97 -12.45 -17.82
C SER A 756 -2.84 -13.45 -18.06
N VAL A 757 -2.78 -14.51 -17.25
CA VAL A 757 -1.80 -15.58 -17.42
C VAL A 757 -2.06 -16.36 -18.71
N PHE A 758 -3.31 -16.65 -19.04
CA PHE A 758 -3.65 -17.32 -20.30
C PHE A 758 -3.22 -16.50 -21.52
N GLN A 759 -3.52 -15.20 -21.54
CA GLN A 759 -3.13 -14.31 -22.64
C GLN A 759 -1.61 -14.19 -22.79
N GLU A 760 -0.85 -14.22 -21.68
CA GLU A 760 0.61 -14.23 -21.71
C GLU A 760 1.18 -15.57 -22.21
N GLN A 761 0.63 -16.71 -21.75
CA GLN A 761 1.13 -18.05 -22.10
C GLN A 761 0.67 -18.51 -23.49
N CYS A 762 -0.50 -18.07 -23.95
CA CYS A 762 -1.12 -18.46 -25.21
C CYS A 762 -1.78 -17.26 -25.91
N PRO A 763 -1.00 -16.32 -26.48
CA PRO A 763 -1.53 -15.10 -27.08
C PRO A 763 -2.58 -15.39 -28.16
N GLN A 764 -3.81 -14.91 -27.96
CA GLN A 764 -4.89 -15.03 -28.93
C GLN A 764 -5.13 -13.71 -29.66
N THR A 765 -5.51 -13.79 -30.94
CA THR A 765 -5.91 -12.61 -31.74
C THR A 765 -7.23 -12.02 -31.29
N THR A 766 -8.08 -12.83 -30.67
CA THR A 766 -9.36 -12.44 -30.11
C THR A 766 -9.34 -12.82 -28.64
N TYR A 767 -9.80 -11.91 -27.79
CA TYR A 767 -9.93 -12.15 -26.37
C TYR A 767 -10.87 -13.35 -26.11
N LEU A 768 -10.44 -14.25 -25.23
CA LEU A 768 -11.22 -15.41 -24.79
C LEU A 768 -11.47 -15.28 -23.28
N PRO A 769 -12.74 -15.19 -22.83
CA PRO A 769 -13.06 -15.14 -21.41
C PRO A 769 -12.87 -16.51 -20.74
N PHE A 770 -12.65 -16.51 -19.42
CA PHE A 770 -12.58 -17.73 -18.62
C PHE A 770 -13.95 -18.14 -18.05
N ASP A 771 -14.74 -18.83 -18.86
CA ASP A 771 -16.08 -19.30 -18.46
C ASP A 771 -16.06 -20.46 -17.44
N GLY A 772 -14.88 -20.97 -17.08
CA GLY A 772 -14.70 -22.07 -16.13
C GLY A 772 -14.85 -21.67 -14.65
N LEU A 773 -14.88 -20.38 -14.33
CA LEU A 773 -14.99 -19.86 -12.96
C LEU A 773 -16.44 -19.54 -12.58
N CYS A 774 -16.90 -20.09 -11.46
CA CYS A 774 -18.25 -19.87 -10.94
C CYS A 774 -18.24 -19.18 -9.57
N LEU A 775 -19.11 -18.19 -9.37
CA LEU A 775 -19.40 -17.60 -8.07
C LEU A 775 -20.50 -18.43 -7.38
N THR A 776 -20.12 -19.32 -6.46
CA THR A 776 -21.04 -20.27 -5.80
C THR A 776 -20.47 -20.85 -4.51
N ASP A 777 -21.33 -21.34 -3.61
CA ASP A 777 -20.91 -22.19 -2.50
C ASP A 777 -20.87 -23.65 -2.95
N THR A 778 -19.65 -24.17 -3.12
CA THR A 778 -19.40 -25.57 -3.52
C THR A 778 -20.18 -26.58 -2.67
N PHE A 779 -20.32 -26.37 -1.36
CA PHE A 779 -21.05 -27.30 -0.50
C PHE A 779 -22.54 -27.24 -0.76
N GLN A 780 -23.10 -26.05 -0.99
CA GLN A 780 -24.52 -25.86 -1.29
C GLN A 780 -24.94 -26.48 -2.63
N LEU A 781 -24.04 -26.59 -3.60
CA LEU A 781 -24.32 -27.27 -4.88
C LEU A 781 -24.76 -28.74 -4.69
N GLY A 782 -24.30 -29.39 -3.63
CA GLY A 782 -24.69 -30.76 -3.27
C GLY A 782 -26.05 -30.85 -2.57
N GLU A 783 -26.57 -29.74 -2.05
CA GLU A 783 -27.80 -29.70 -1.24
C GLU A 783 -29.06 -29.47 -2.08
N ASN A 784 -28.95 -28.72 -3.19
CA ASN A 784 -30.10 -28.31 -4.00
C ASN A 784 -30.48 -29.39 -5.05
N ASN A 785 -31.69 -29.95 -4.92
CA ASN A 785 -32.30 -30.85 -5.92
C ASN A 785 -33.10 -30.12 -7.01
N ASP A 786 -33.43 -28.84 -6.79
CA ASP A 786 -34.20 -28.04 -7.74
C ASP A 786 -33.31 -27.53 -8.89
N ARG A 787 -33.77 -27.73 -10.13
CA ARG A 787 -33.14 -27.22 -11.36
C ARG A 787 -33.59 -25.79 -11.72
N ASP A 788 -34.45 -25.17 -10.91
CA ASP A 788 -35.01 -23.85 -11.19
C ASP A 788 -34.11 -22.73 -10.63
N LEU A 789 -33.01 -22.46 -11.33
CA LEU A 789 -32.23 -21.24 -11.18
C LEU A 789 -33.02 -20.05 -11.73
N PHE A 790 -33.16 -18.98 -10.93
CA PHE A 790 -33.79 -17.73 -11.38
C PHE A 790 -32.88 -17.06 -12.39
N LYS A 791 -33.36 -16.85 -13.63
CA LYS A 791 -32.54 -16.37 -14.76
C LYS A 791 -32.53 -14.85 -14.96
N GLU A 792 -32.96 -14.07 -13.98
CA GLU A 792 -33.08 -12.60 -14.14
C GLU A 792 -31.77 -11.84 -13.88
N PHE A 793 -31.04 -12.23 -12.83
CA PHE A 793 -29.66 -11.80 -12.55
C PHE A 793 -28.71 -13.01 -12.60
N PHE A 794 -27.41 -12.80 -12.89
CA PHE A 794 -26.38 -13.87 -12.87
C PHE A 794 -26.70 -15.08 -13.76
N ARG A 795 -27.35 -14.86 -14.90
CA ARG A 795 -27.79 -15.94 -15.80
C ARG A 795 -26.62 -16.78 -16.31
N GLU A 796 -25.57 -16.13 -16.81
CA GLU A 796 -24.38 -16.80 -17.36
C GLU A 796 -23.66 -17.63 -16.29
N ASN A 797 -23.50 -17.09 -15.07
CA ASN A 797 -22.95 -17.85 -13.93
C ASN A 797 -23.81 -19.07 -13.59
N SER A 798 -25.13 -18.94 -13.63
CA SER A 798 -26.06 -20.06 -13.38
C SER A 798 -25.89 -21.16 -14.43
N GLU A 799 -25.76 -20.78 -15.70
CA GLU A 799 -25.52 -21.71 -16.82
C GLU A 799 -24.15 -22.40 -16.69
N ALA A 800 -23.10 -21.67 -16.28
CA ALA A 800 -21.77 -22.22 -16.01
C ALA A 800 -21.78 -23.24 -14.85
N VAL A 801 -22.48 -22.93 -13.75
CA VAL A 801 -22.65 -23.84 -12.59
C VAL A 801 -23.38 -25.13 -12.99
N GLU A 802 -24.47 -25.03 -13.77
CA GLU A 802 -25.21 -26.19 -14.27
C GLU A 802 -24.33 -27.08 -15.17
N SER A 803 -23.57 -26.45 -16.08
CA SER A 803 -22.62 -27.14 -16.95
C SER A 803 -21.57 -27.89 -16.13
N GLN A 804 -20.90 -27.19 -15.19
CA GLN A 804 -19.91 -27.77 -14.29
C GLN A 804 -20.48 -28.94 -13.48
N ARG A 805 -21.72 -28.83 -12.96
CA ARG A 805 -22.38 -29.88 -12.17
C ARG A 805 -22.56 -31.18 -12.97
N SER A 806 -22.83 -31.07 -14.28
CA SER A 806 -23.04 -32.22 -15.16
C SER A 806 -21.74 -32.89 -15.63
N THR A 807 -20.61 -32.19 -15.54
CA THR A 807 -19.32 -32.65 -16.04
C THR A 807 -18.72 -33.78 -15.17
N PRO A 808 -18.18 -34.86 -15.74
CA PRO A 808 -17.47 -35.89 -15.00
C PRO A 808 -16.09 -35.37 -14.57
N ILE A 809 -15.94 -35.02 -13.28
CA ILE A 809 -14.68 -34.51 -12.74
C ILE A 809 -13.77 -35.68 -12.37
N ARG A 810 -12.53 -35.61 -12.86
CA ARG A 810 -11.50 -36.64 -12.67
C ARG A 810 -10.40 -36.20 -11.71
N VAL A 811 -10.10 -34.90 -11.70
CA VAL A 811 -9.06 -34.31 -10.86
C VAL A 811 -9.67 -33.21 -10.01
N ILE A 812 -9.50 -33.30 -8.70
CA ILE A 812 -9.84 -32.22 -7.76
C ILE A 812 -8.57 -31.79 -7.04
N ILE A 813 -8.23 -30.51 -7.16
CA ILE A 813 -7.08 -29.90 -6.49
C ILE A 813 -7.53 -28.68 -5.69
N GLY A 814 -6.73 -28.21 -4.74
CA GLY A 814 -7.01 -26.93 -4.08
C GLY A 814 -6.53 -26.84 -2.64
N ASN A 815 -6.89 -25.72 -2.02
CA ASN A 815 -6.66 -25.45 -0.61
C ASN A 815 -8.02 -25.17 0.07
N PRO A 816 -8.72 -26.19 0.60
CA PRO A 816 -10.04 -26.00 1.20
C PRO A 816 -10.00 -25.13 2.47
N PRO A 817 -11.09 -24.46 2.86
CA PRO A 817 -11.12 -23.62 4.06
C PRO A 817 -10.99 -24.42 5.36
N TYR A 818 -10.34 -23.85 6.38
CA TYR A 818 -10.13 -24.48 7.69
C TYR A 818 -10.98 -23.80 8.77
N SER A 819 -12.12 -24.39 9.14
CA SER A 819 -12.96 -23.86 10.21
C SER A 819 -13.74 -24.97 10.89
N ILE A 820 -13.45 -25.17 12.18
CA ILE A 820 -14.24 -26.01 13.10
C ILE A 820 -15.39 -25.22 13.76
N GLY A 821 -15.57 -23.95 13.39
CA GLY A 821 -16.55 -22.99 13.93
C GLY A 821 -15.93 -21.77 14.63
N GLN A 822 -16.77 -20.86 15.11
CA GLN A 822 -16.37 -19.62 15.79
C GLN A 822 -15.55 -19.84 17.08
N LYS A 823 -14.68 -18.87 17.41
CA LYS A 823 -13.82 -18.92 18.61
C LYS A 823 -14.63 -18.57 19.86
N SER A 824 -15.50 -17.56 19.75
CA SER A 824 -16.40 -17.06 20.77
C SER A 824 -17.84 -17.13 20.28
N ALA A 825 -18.80 -17.27 21.20
CA ALA A 825 -20.22 -17.22 20.83
C ALA A 825 -20.69 -15.78 20.50
N ASN A 826 -19.84 -14.80 20.79
CA ASN A 826 -20.01 -13.38 20.50
C ASN A 826 -19.57 -13.01 19.07
N ASP A 827 -18.75 -13.83 18.40
CA ASP A 827 -18.24 -13.55 17.06
C ASP A 827 -19.35 -13.53 15.99
N ASN A 828 -20.50 -14.17 16.27
CA ASN A 828 -21.62 -14.35 15.34
C ASN A 828 -21.16 -14.86 13.95
N ALA A 829 -20.23 -15.82 13.97
CA ALA A 829 -19.55 -16.37 12.81
C ALA A 829 -19.61 -17.91 12.81
N GLN A 830 -20.77 -18.47 13.17
CA GLN A 830 -20.97 -19.91 13.09
C GLN A 830 -20.87 -20.41 11.65
N ASN A 831 -20.31 -21.61 11.48
CA ASN A 831 -20.29 -22.28 10.18
C ASN A 831 -21.71 -22.60 9.74
N GLN A 832 -21.95 -22.50 8.44
CA GLN A 832 -23.20 -22.92 7.83
C GLN A 832 -23.40 -24.45 7.96
N SER A 833 -24.65 -24.86 8.12
CA SER A 833 -25.04 -26.28 8.10
C SER A 833 -25.41 -26.70 6.68
N TYR A 834 -25.00 -27.91 6.30
CA TYR A 834 -25.26 -28.51 5.00
C TYR A 834 -25.87 -29.90 5.26
N PRO A 835 -27.20 -30.01 5.39
CA PRO A 835 -27.84 -31.21 5.93
C PRO A 835 -27.49 -32.52 5.22
N ILE A 836 -27.43 -32.54 3.89
CA ILE A 836 -27.09 -33.74 3.11
C ILE A 836 -25.62 -34.09 3.32
N LEU A 837 -24.71 -33.12 3.19
CA LEU A 837 -23.28 -33.34 3.41
C LEU A 837 -22.96 -33.73 4.86
N ASP A 838 -23.59 -33.08 5.83
CA ASP A 838 -23.46 -33.36 7.26
C ASP A 838 -23.97 -34.78 7.58
N GLN A 839 -25.05 -35.22 6.94
CA GLN A 839 -25.54 -36.59 7.05
C GLN A 839 -24.58 -37.59 6.40
N ARG A 840 -24.01 -37.29 5.23
CA ARG A 840 -22.97 -38.13 4.60
C ARG A 840 -21.75 -38.31 5.49
N ILE A 841 -21.33 -37.25 6.19
CA ILE A 841 -20.26 -37.31 7.19
C ILE A 841 -20.66 -38.18 8.38
N ALA A 842 -21.92 -38.05 8.84
CA ALA A 842 -22.44 -38.87 9.94
C ALA A 842 -22.40 -40.37 9.59
N ASP A 843 -22.89 -40.73 8.40
CA ASP A 843 -23.02 -42.11 7.93
C ASP A 843 -21.67 -42.78 7.62
N THR A 844 -20.63 -41.99 7.37
CA THR A 844 -19.28 -42.48 7.02
C THR A 844 -18.30 -42.27 8.17
N TYR A 845 -17.84 -41.05 8.35
CA TYR A 845 -16.72 -40.71 9.24
C TYR A 845 -17.11 -40.83 10.72
N VAL A 846 -18.30 -40.35 11.11
CA VAL A 846 -18.74 -40.39 12.51
C VAL A 846 -19.12 -41.80 12.92
N ALA A 847 -19.84 -42.54 12.06
CA ALA A 847 -20.22 -43.92 12.32
C ALA A 847 -19.01 -44.85 12.55
N GLY A 848 -17.88 -44.56 11.88
CA GLY A 848 -16.62 -45.30 12.07
C GLY A 848 -15.76 -44.83 13.24
N SER A 849 -16.12 -43.75 13.94
CA SER A 849 -15.32 -43.18 15.04
C SER A 849 -15.72 -43.75 16.39
N THR A 850 -14.71 -44.02 17.22
CA THR A 850 -14.88 -44.43 18.63
C THR A 850 -14.98 -43.24 19.59
N SER A 851 -14.75 -42.01 19.12
CA SER A 851 -14.74 -40.81 19.96
C SER A 851 -16.15 -40.30 20.26
N THR A 852 -16.40 -39.93 21.53
CA THR A 852 -17.66 -39.28 21.94
C THR A 852 -17.77 -37.82 21.46
N ASN A 853 -16.64 -37.17 21.14
CA ASN A 853 -16.63 -35.80 20.63
C ASN A 853 -16.23 -35.79 19.14
N THR A 854 -17.21 -35.52 18.30
CA THR A 854 -17.11 -35.59 16.83
C THR A 854 -17.02 -34.22 16.16
N LYS A 855 -16.96 -33.12 16.95
CA LYS A 855 -16.96 -31.75 16.40
C LYS A 855 -15.86 -31.53 15.35
N GLY A 856 -14.69 -32.13 15.54
CA GLY A 856 -13.56 -32.03 14.59
C GLY A 856 -13.82 -32.65 13.22
N ILE A 857 -14.72 -33.62 13.13
CA ILE A 857 -15.06 -34.32 11.88
C ILE A 857 -15.92 -33.41 10.98
N TYR A 858 -16.59 -32.41 11.54
CA TYR A 858 -17.42 -31.45 10.79
C TYR A 858 -16.66 -30.15 10.43
N ASP A 859 -15.33 -30.14 10.56
CA ASP A 859 -14.50 -29.04 10.08
C ASP A 859 -14.61 -28.90 8.55
N SER A 860 -14.62 -27.66 8.04
CA SER A 860 -14.81 -27.36 6.62
C SER A 860 -13.84 -28.10 5.68
N TYR A 861 -12.60 -28.37 6.11
CA TYR A 861 -11.66 -29.13 5.26
C TYR A 861 -12.00 -30.63 5.20
N ILE A 862 -12.62 -31.20 6.24
CA ILE A 862 -13.13 -32.57 6.22
C ILE A 862 -14.40 -32.64 5.36
N LYS A 863 -15.27 -31.61 5.44
CA LYS A 863 -16.40 -31.44 4.52
C LYS A 863 -15.93 -31.41 3.06
N ALA A 864 -14.83 -30.71 2.77
CA ALA A 864 -14.19 -30.71 1.45
C ALA A 864 -13.75 -32.10 0.99
N PHE A 865 -13.10 -32.90 1.85
CA PHE A 865 -12.76 -34.28 1.50
C PHE A 865 -14.00 -35.12 1.21
N ARG A 866 -15.05 -35.03 2.04
CA ARG A 866 -16.30 -35.78 1.82
C ARG A 866 -16.98 -35.38 0.52
N TRP A 867 -17.13 -34.08 0.30
CA TRP A 867 -17.74 -33.53 -0.90
C TRP A 867 -16.96 -33.92 -2.15
N ALA A 868 -15.63 -33.75 -2.14
CA ALA A 868 -14.77 -34.09 -3.26
C ALA A 868 -14.88 -35.59 -3.60
N THR A 869 -14.89 -36.46 -2.58
CA THR A 869 -15.01 -37.90 -2.78
C THR A 869 -16.36 -38.30 -3.39
N ASP A 870 -17.44 -37.61 -3.00
CA ASP A 870 -18.78 -37.83 -3.55
C ASP A 870 -18.95 -37.20 -4.96
N ARG A 871 -18.09 -36.23 -5.34
CA ARG A 871 -18.11 -35.55 -6.64
C ARG A 871 -17.37 -36.30 -7.76
N LEU A 872 -16.44 -37.19 -7.41
CA LEU A 872 -15.61 -37.94 -8.36
C LEU A 872 -16.46 -38.85 -9.26
N SER A 873 -16.04 -39.00 -10.52
CA SER A 873 -16.61 -40.01 -11.41
C SER A 873 -16.31 -41.43 -10.89
N PRO A 874 -17.32 -42.31 -10.75
CA PRO A 874 -17.11 -43.71 -10.37
C PRO A 874 -16.59 -44.59 -11.54
N GLU A 875 -16.79 -44.15 -12.77
CA GLU A 875 -16.46 -44.91 -13.99
C GLU A 875 -14.99 -44.73 -14.39
N GLU A 876 -14.38 -43.61 -14.01
CA GLU A 876 -13.02 -43.25 -14.39
C GLU A 876 -12.08 -43.16 -13.18
N GLY A 877 -10.80 -43.46 -13.40
CA GLY A 877 -9.78 -43.35 -12.38
C GLY A 877 -9.53 -41.90 -12.00
N SER A 878 -9.62 -41.57 -10.72
CA SER A 878 -9.72 -40.20 -10.24
C SER A 878 -8.69 -39.87 -9.15
N VAL A 879 -8.37 -38.59 -9.02
CA VAL A 879 -7.36 -38.08 -8.06
C VAL A 879 -7.91 -36.87 -7.30
N ILE A 880 -7.77 -36.87 -5.98
CA ILE A 880 -7.98 -35.70 -5.12
C ILE A 880 -6.65 -35.32 -4.50
N THR A 881 -6.22 -34.06 -4.64
CA THR A 881 -5.04 -33.56 -3.95
C THR A 881 -5.32 -32.24 -3.24
N PHE A 882 -5.27 -32.26 -1.92
CA PHE A 882 -5.45 -31.06 -1.11
C PHE A 882 -4.22 -30.74 -0.26
N ILE A 883 -3.92 -29.45 -0.13
CA ILE A 883 -3.16 -28.92 1.01
C ILE A 883 -4.17 -28.52 2.09
N SER A 884 -4.14 -29.20 3.23
CA SER A 884 -5.15 -29.00 4.27
C SER A 884 -4.56 -29.02 5.68
N ASN A 885 -5.40 -28.74 6.68
CA ASN A 885 -5.08 -29.05 8.06
C ASN A 885 -4.70 -30.54 8.21
N GLY A 886 -3.53 -30.82 8.77
CA GLY A 886 -2.98 -32.17 8.97
C GLY A 886 -3.37 -32.82 10.29
N ALA A 887 -4.20 -32.17 11.12
CA ALA A 887 -4.54 -32.67 12.46
C ALA A 887 -5.31 -34.00 12.45
N TRP A 888 -5.91 -34.39 11.33
CA TRP A 888 -6.61 -35.66 11.18
C TRP A 888 -5.69 -36.88 11.13
N ILE A 889 -4.40 -36.69 10.77
CA ILE A 889 -3.43 -37.79 10.62
C ILE A 889 -3.27 -38.55 11.94
N ASP A 890 -3.23 -37.83 13.06
CA ASP A 890 -3.03 -38.38 14.41
C ASP A 890 -4.12 -37.92 15.41
N GLY A 891 -5.23 -37.38 14.89
CA GLY A 891 -6.30 -36.85 15.74
C GLY A 891 -7.19 -37.97 16.30
N ASN A 892 -7.47 -37.91 17.60
CA ASN A 892 -8.31 -38.90 18.31
C ASN A 892 -9.73 -39.04 17.75
N SER A 893 -10.35 -37.95 17.27
CA SER A 893 -11.69 -37.97 16.70
C SER A 893 -11.72 -38.30 15.20
N HIS A 894 -10.57 -38.61 14.58
CA HIS A 894 -10.48 -38.80 13.13
C HIS A 894 -10.18 -40.27 12.76
N ASP A 895 -10.25 -41.19 13.71
CA ASP A 895 -10.12 -42.64 13.49
C ASP A 895 -11.12 -43.15 12.44
N GLY A 896 -12.39 -42.75 12.57
CA GLY A 896 -13.43 -43.09 11.58
C GLY A 896 -13.21 -42.44 10.21
N PHE A 897 -12.62 -41.24 10.16
CA PHE A 897 -12.22 -40.59 8.91
C PHE A 897 -11.08 -41.37 8.22
N ARG A 898 -10.01 -41.72 8.97
CA ARG A 898 -8.91 -42.55 8.46
C ARG A 898 -9.39 -43.91 7.97
N ALA A 899 -10.31 -44.56 8.70
CA ALA A 899 -10.90 -45.83 8.29
C ALA A 899 -11.72 -45.70 6.99
N SER A 900 -12.47 -44.60 6.85
CA SER A 900 -13.27 -44.34 5.65
C SER A 900 -12.39 -44.08 4.42
N LEU A 901 -11.31 -43.29 4.55
CA LEU A 901 -10.37 -43.07 3.45
C LEU A 901 -9.75 -44.39 2.95
N GLN A 902 -9.35 -45.27 3.87
CA GLN A 902 -8.81 -46.60 3.54
C GLN A 902 -9.78 -47.48 2.77
N LYS A 903 -11.09 -47.30 2.99
CA LYS A 903 -12.13 -48.04 2.28
C LYS A 903 -12.42 -47.44 0.91
N GLU A 904 -12.37 -46.12 0.81
CA GLU A 904 -12.85 -45.38 -0.37
C GLU A 904 -11.76 -45.14 -1.43
N PHE A 905 -10.48 -45.25 -1.07
CA PHE A 905 -9.34 -45.04 -1.97
C PHE A 905 -8.42 -46.26 -2.07
N ASP A 906 -7.64 -46.33 -3.13
CA ASP A 906 -6.73 -47.45 -3.42
C ASP A 906 -5.29 -47.12 -3.01
N LYS A 907 -4.88 -45.87 -3.20
CA LYS A 907 -3.59 -45.35 -2.72
C LYS A 907 -3.77 -43.99 -2.07
N ILE A 908 -3.09 -43.80 -0.95
CA ILE A 908 -3.09 -42.55 -0.18
C ILE A 908 -1.65 -42.13 0.06
N TYR A 909 -1.30 -40.91 -0.33
CA TYR A 909 0.00 -40.30 -0.02
C TYR A 909 -0.20 -39.10 0.89
N VAL A 910 0.47 -39.07 2.03
CA VAL A 910 0.41 -37.97 3.01
C VAL A 910 1.80 -37.40 3.23
N TYR A 911 2.02 -36.20 2.72
CA TYR A 911 3.22 -35.42 3.01
C TYR A 911 2.92 -34.46 4.17
N ASN A 912 3.35 -34.82 5.37
CA ASN A 912 3.16 -34.02 6.57
C ASN A 912 4.17 -32.87 6.63
N LEU A 913 3.68 -31.64 6.47
CA LEU A 913 4.48 -30.42 6.51
C LEU A 913 4.57 -29.81 7.92
N ARG A 914 3.85 -30.41 8.89
CA ARG A 914 3.87 -30.02 10.31
C ARG A 914 3.49 -28.54 10.52
N GLY A 915 4.05 -27.89 11.53
CA GLY A 915 3.85 -26.47 11.80
C GLY A 915 2.75 -26.16 12.83
N ASN A 916 2.38 -27.12 13.69
CA ASN A 916 1.34 -26.91 14.70
C ASN A 916 1.76 -25.91 15.79
N ALA A 917 1.41 -24.63 15.58
CA ALA A 917 1.68 -23.53 16.49
C ALA A 917 0.66 -23.39 17.65
N ARG A 918 -0.25 -24.37 17.84
CA ARG A 918 -1.08 -24.49 19.05
C ARG A 918 -0.38 -25.28 20.16
N THR A 919 0.74 -25.92 19.86
CA THR A 919 1.59 -26.62 20.83
C THR A 919 2.56 -25.65 21.53
N SER A 920 3.23 -26.11 22.58
CA SER A 920 4.22 -25.32 23.34
C SER A 920 5.46 -26.16 23.70
N GLY A 921 6.51 -25.51 24.20
CA GLY A 921 7.73 -26.18 24.66
C GLY A 921 8.47 -26.90 23.53
N GLU A 922 8.95 -28.11 23.82
CA GLU A 922 9.77 -28.91 22.89
C GLU A 922 8.98 -29.37 21.66
N LEU A 923 7.69 -29.71 21.84
CA LEU A 923 6.83 -30.11 20.73
C LEU A 923 6.68 -28.96 19.71
N ARG A 924 6.49 -27.73 20.18
CA ARG A 924 6.44 -26.54 19.32
C ARG A 924 7.73 -26.35 18.53
N LYS A 925 8.89 -26.59 19.13
CA LYS A 925 10.19 -26.45 18.46
C LYS A 925 10.34 -27.49 17.35
N ARG A 926 9.96 -28.75 17.62
CA ARG A 926 9.96 -29.81 16.59
C ARG A 926 9.07 -29.44 15.42
N GLU A 927 7.84 -29.00 15.68
CA GLU A 927 6.89 -28.61 14.62
C GLU A 927 7.43 -27.54 13.65
N GLY A 928 8.34 -26.67 14.10
CA GLY A 928 9.03 -25.71 13.23
C GLY A 928 8.12 -24.59 12.68
N GLY A 929 8.54 -23.94 11.59
CA GLY A 929 7.74 -22.88 10.94
C GLY A 929 6.43 -23.41 10.33
N GLY A 930 5.35 -22.64 10.42
CA GLY A 930 4.10 -22.94 9.72
C GLY A 930 4.18 -22.52 8.25
N ILE A 931 3.65 -23.33 7.33
CA ILE A 931 3.70 -23.05 5.87
C ILE A 931 3.03 -21.73 5.51
N PHE A 932 1.93 -21.42 6.20
CA PHE A 932 1.10 -20.23 6.00
C PHE A 932 1.44 -19.07 6.95
N ASP A 933 2.58 -19.12 7.64
CA ASP A 933 3.00 -18.11 8.62
C ASP A 933 1.89 -17.72 9.63
N SER A 934 1.47 -16.45 9.69
CA SER A 934 0.38 -15.99 10.57
C SER A 934 -1.02 -16.36 10.08
N GLY A 935 -1.16 -16.82 8.84
CA GLY A 935 -2.42 -17.21 8.22
C GLY A 935 -3.02 -18.50 8.82
N SER A 936 -2.20 -19.41 9.36
CA SER A 936 -2.70 -20.57 10.10
C SER A 936 -1.75 -21.03 11.21
N ARG A 937 -2.33 -21.53 12.30
CA ARG A 937 -1.62 -22.18 13.41
C ARG A 937 -1.81 -23.70 13.45
N THR A 938 -2.55 -24.27 12.49
CA THR A 938 -2.75 -25.73 12.37
C THR A 938 -1.48 -26.41 11.83
N PRO A 939 -1.26 -27.70 12.11
CA PRO A 939 -0.37 -28.49 11.27
C PRO A 939 -0.93 -28.53 9.84
N ILE A 940 -0.06 -28.61 8.84
CA ILE A 940 -0.43 -28.66 7.42
C ILE A 940 0.08 -29.96 6.79
N ALA A 941 -0.70 -30.54 5.89
CA ALA A 941 -0.29 -31.69 5.10
C ALA A 941 -0.79 -31.58 3.65
N ILE A 942 0.01 -32.09 2.71
CA ILE A 942 -0.43 -32.33 1.34
C ILE A 942 -0.88 -33.79 1.26
N THR A 943 -2.13 -34.01 0.86
CA THR A 943 -2.77 -35.33 0.82
C THR A 943 -3.19 -35.63 -0.61
N ILE A 944 -2.69 -36.72 -1.18
CA ILE A 944 -3.05 -37.23 -2.51
C ILE A 944 -3.85 -38.52 -2.30
N LEU A 945 -5.08 -38.55 -2.82
CA LEU A 945 -5.98 -39.69 -2.76
C LEU A 945 -6.23 -40.20 -4.17
N VAL A 946 -5.89 -41.45 -4.43
CA VAL A 946 -6.04 -42.10 -5.74
C VAL A 946 -7.14 -43.13 -5.66
N ARG A 947 -8.14 -42.99 -6.53
CA ARG A 947 -9.25 -43.94 -6.67
C ARG A 947 -9.24 -44.55 -8.06
N TYR A 948 -9.14 -45.86 -8.14
CA TYR A 948 -9.27 -46.61 -9.37
C TYR A 948 -10.75 -46.76 -9.77
N PRO A 949 -11.02 -47.01 -11.08
CA PRO A 949 -12.36 -47.38 -11.52
C PRO A 949 -12.92 -48.56 -10.74
N GLU A 950 -14.24 -48.63 -10.55
CA GLU A 950 -14.89 -49.64 -9.69
C GLU A 950 -14.48 -51.09 -10.03
N GLY A 951 -14.28 -51.41 -11.31
CA GLY A 951 -13.84 -52.74 -11.77
C GLY A 951 -12.34 -53.05 -11.58
N LYS A 952 -11.54 -52.09 -11.10
CA LYS A 952 -10.08 -52.20 -10.92
C LYS A 952 -9.61 -51.85 -9.50
N ARG A 953 -10.53 -51.68 -8.55
CA ARG A 953 -10.24 -51.39 -7.14
C ARG A 953 -9.29 -52.43 -6.52
N LEU A 954 -8.39 -51.99 -5.66
CA LEU A 954 -7.51 -52.85 -4.89
C LEU A 954 -8.28 -53.48 -3.71
N ASN A 955 -7.87 -54.67 -3.29
CA ASN A 955 -8.45 -55.35 -2.13
C ASN A 955 -8.08 -54.66 -0.80
N ALA A 956 -6.95 -53.96 -0.76
CA ALA A 956 -6.47 -53.23 0.41
C ALA A 956 -5.81 -51.92 -0.06
N CYS A 957 -6.11 -50.83 0.65
CA CYS A 957 -5.53 -49.52 0.37
C CYS A 957 -4.04 -49.50 0.75
N GLN A 958 -3.22 -48.90 -0.11
CA GLN A 958 -1.81 -48.64 0.14
C GLN A 958 -1.65 -47.24 0.71
N ILE A 959 -1.00 -47.11 1.88
CA ILE A 959 -0.84 -45.83 2.57
C ILE A 959 0.65 -45.50 2.62
N HIS A 960 0.99 -44.32 2.11
CA HIS A 960 2.34 -43.79 2.02
C HIS A 960 2.41 -42.50 2.83
N TYR A 961 3.32 -42.44 3.79
CA TYR A 961 3.52 -41.30 4.67
C TYR A 961 4.95 -40.76 4.52
N HIS A 962 5.10 -39.45 4.56
CA HIS A 962 6.40 -38.80 4.62
C HIS A 962 6.32 -37.58 5.54
N ASP A 963 7.25 -37.47 6.48
CA ASP A 963 7.39 -36.31 7.37
C ASP A 963 8.50 -35.39 6.86
N ILE A 964 8.20 -34.10 6.74
CA ILE A 964 9.19 -33.11 6.28
C ILE A 964 10.39 -32.94 7.22
N GLY A 965 10.22 -33.24 8.52
CA GLY A 965 11.28 -33.21 9.53
C GLY A 965 11.04 -32.25 10.70
N ASP A 966 11.85 -32.44 11.75
CA ASP A 966 11.84 -31.61 12.97
C ASP A 966 12.67 -30.31 12.82
N TYR A 967 12.28 -29.27 13.55
CA TYR A 967 13.03 -28.01 13.76
C TYR A 967 13.27 -27.15 12.50
N LEU A 968 12.54 -27.41 11.42
CA LEU A 968 12.69 -26.66 10.17
C LEU A 968 11.96 -25.32 10.21
N SER A 969 12.59 -24.26 9.70
CA SER A 969 11.90 -22.98 9.43
C SER A 969 10.89 -23.13 8.29
N ARG A 970 10.03 -22.12 8.08
CA ARG A 970 9.08 -22.13 6.96
C ARG A 970 9.84 -22.15 5.62
N GLU A 971 10.89 -21.36 5.52
CA GLU A 971 11.71 -21.16 4.33
C GLU A 971 12.51 -22.44 4.00
N ASP A 972 12.97 -23.16 5.02
CA ASP A 972 13.58 -24.49 4.85
C ASP A 972 12.56 -25.48 4.26
N LYS A 973 11.33 -25.51 4.81
CA LYS A 973 10.27 -26.40 4.31
C LYS A 973 9.91 -26.09 2.86
N LEU A 974 9.71 -24.82 2.52
CA LEU A 974 9.40 -24.40 1.14
C LEU A 974 10.54 -24.76 0.17
N ARG A 975 11.79 -24.59 0.60
CA ARG A 975 12.97 -25.01 -0.18
C ARG A 975 13.00 -26.52 -0.42
N ILE A 976 12.71 -27.34 0.61
CA ILE A 976 12.64 -28.81 0.49
C ILE A 976 11.53 -29.22 -0.49
N ILE A 977 10.34 -28.62 -0.36
CA ILE A 977 9.20 -28.89 -1.26
C ILE A 977 9.56 -28.54 -2.72
N LYS A 978 10.17 -27.38 -2.94
CA LYS A 978 10.64 -26.95 -4.27
C LYS A 978 11.69 -27.91 -4.86
N GLN A 979 12.60 -28.42 -4.03
CA GLN A 979 13.62 -29.40 -4.45
C GLN A 979 13.01 -30.77 -4.77
N ALA A 980 11.99 -31.20 -4.02
CA ALA A 980 11.29 -32.45 -4.25
C ALA A 980 10.55 -32.47 -5.61
N LYS A 981 10.03 -31.32 -6.07
CA LYS A 981 9.28 -31.13 -7.33
C LYS A 981 7.96 -31.93 -7.48
N THR A 982 7.96 -33.21 -7.15
CA THR A 982 6.83 -34.14 -7.32
C THR A 982 6.88 -35.23 -6.24
N TYR A 983 5.73 -35.89 -5.99
CA TYR A 983 5.59 -36.95 -5.00
C TYR A 983 6.56 -38.12 -5.21
N GLN A 984 6.94 -38.42 -6.45
CA GLN A 984 7.83 -39.57 -6.76
C GLN A 984 9.25 -39.43 -6.22
N ARG A 985 9.68 -38.22 -5.87
CA ARG A 985 11.04 -37.95 -5.35
C ARG A 985 11.11 -37.92 -3.82
N LEU A 986 10.00 -38.19 -3.14
CA LEU A 986 9.97 -38.31 -1.69
C LEU A 986 10.22 -39.76 -1.29
N ASP A 987 10.91 -39.93 -0.16
CA ASP A 987 11.14 -41.24 0.45
C ASP A 987 9.93 -41.64 1.29
N TRP A 988 9.01 -42.40 0.69
CA TRP A 988 7.75 -42.80 1.31
C TRP A 988 7.91 -43.96 2.29
N GLU A 989 7.40 -43.78 3.50
CA GLU A 989 7.18 -44.86 4.47
C GLU A 989 5.81 -45.50 4.20
N THR A 990 5.77 -46.83 4.04
CA THR A 990 4.49 -47.54 3.89
C THR A 990 3.89 -47.80 5.27
N ILE A 991 2.68 -47.30 5.49
CA ILE A 991 1.97 -47.42 6.77
C ILE A 991 0.99 -48.57 6.72
N MET A 992 1.06 -49.45 7.73
CA MET A 992 0.03 -50.46 8.01
C MET A 992 -0.75 -50.01 9.25
N PRO A 993 -2.02 -49.57 9.09
CA PRO A 993 -2.84 -49.14 10.22
C PRO A 993 -3.05 -50.27 11.22
N ASN A 994 -3.08 -49.93 12.51
CA ASN A 994 -3.43 -50.88 13.56
C ASN A 994 -4.95 -51.06 13.68
N ASP A 995 -5.40 -51.95 14.57
CA ASP A 995 -6.83 -52.23 14.83
C ASP A 995 -7.64 -51.00 15.28
N LYS A 996 -6.96 -49.93 15.71
CA LYS A 996 -7.57 -48.67 16.14
C LYS A 996 -7.51 -47.58 15.06
N ASN A 997 -7.10 -47.95 13.85
CA ASN A 997 -6.92 -47.07 12.70
C ASN A 997 -5.89 -45.95 12.94
N ASP A 998 -4.88 -46.17 13.79
CA ASP A 998 -3.75 -45.25 13.95
C ASP A 998 -2.78 -45.42 12.78
N TRP A 999 -2.32 -44.31 12.19
CA TRP A 999 -1.35 -44.35 11.09
C TRP A 999 0.06 -44.16 11.59
N ILE A 1000 0.28 -43.08 12.35
CA ILE A 1000 1.55 -42.77 13.02
C ILE A 1000 1.38 -42.92 14.54
N ASN A 1001 2.50 -42.92 15.27
CA ASN A 1001 2.49 -43.02 16.74
C ASN A 1001 1.68 -44.21 17.28
N GLN A 1002 1.73 -45.34 16.57
CA GLN A 1002 0.88 -46.50 16.83
C GLN A 1002 1.12 -47.07 18.23
N ARG A 1003 0.01 -47.43 18.88
CA ARG A 1003 0.01 -48.08 20.20
C ARG A 1003 0.40 -49.56 20.06
N ASP A 1004 1.20 -50.05 21.00
CA ASP A 1004 1.69 -51.44 21.04
C ASP A 1004 0.69 -52.46 21.60
N GLY A 1005 -0.48 -52.00 22.08
CA GLY A 1005 -1.53 -52.82 22.67
C GLY A 1005 -1.27 -53.27 24.11
N LEU A 1006 -0.04 -53.15 24.63
CA LEU A 1006 0.29 -53.54 26.01
C LEU A 1006 -0.51 -52.71 27.02
N PHE A 1007 -0.68 -51.42 26.73
CA PHE A 1007 -1.43 -50.50 27.58
C PHE A 1007 -2.89 -50.93 27.80
N ASP A 1008 -3.52 -51.60 26.82
CA ASP A 1008 -4.91 -52.05 26.91
C ASP A 1008 -5.09 -53.22 27.90
N THR A 1009 -4.00 -53.90 28.26
CA THR A 1009 -4.00 -54.99 29.25
C THR A 1009 -3.84 -54.51 30.69
N LEU A 1010 -3.47 -53.25 30.89
CA LEU A 1010 -3.26 -52.67 32.21
C LEU A 1010 -4.59 -52.43 32.93
N LEU A 1011 -4.55 -52.38 34.26
CA LEU A 1011 -5.74 -52.07 35.07
C LEU A 1011 -6.19 -50.63 34.78
N PRO A 1012 -7.43 -50.40 34.29
CA PRO A 1012 -7.91 -49.06 33.98
C PRO A 1012 -8.05 -48.21 35.25
N LEU A 1013 -7.78 -46.92 35.14
CA LEU A 1013 -7.93 -45.99 36.26
C LEU A 1013 -9.39 -45.80 36.65
N ALA A 1014 -10.32 -45.79 35.70
CA ALA A 1014 -11.75 -45.62 35.95
C ALA A 1014 -12.57 -46.53 35.02
N PRO A 1015 -13.82 -46.88 35.38
CA PRO A 1015 -14.69 -47.62 34.48
C PRO A 1015 -15.03 -46.80 33.24
N GLU A 1016 -15.31 -47.48 32.13
CA GLU A 1016 -15.98 -46.88 30.98
C GLU A 1016 -17.33 -46.27 31.39
N LYS A 1017 -18.12 -47.01 32.18
CA LYS A 1017 -19.35 -46.53 32.78
C LYS A 1017 -19.12 -46.01 34.19
N LYS A 1018 -19.11 -44.69 34.35
CA LYS A 1018 -18.96 -44.05 35.67
C LYS A 1018 -19.92 -44.66 36.71
N PHE A 1019 -19.38 -44.90 37.90
CA PHE A 1019 -20.03 -45.54 39.05
C PHE A 1019 -20.30 -47.05 38.91
N ASP A 1020 -19.73 -47.72 37.91
CA ASP A 1020 -19.76 -49.18 37.83
C ASP A 1020 -18.76 -49.81 38.81
N VAL A 1021 -19.28 -50.23 39.97
CA VAL A 1021 -18.50 -50.88 41.03
C VAL A 1021 -18.10 -52.32 40.71
N GLN A 1022 -18.66 -52.93 39.67
CA GLN A 1022 -18.29 -54.28 39.21
C GLN A 1022 -17.14 -54.25 38.21
N SER A 1023 -16.84 -53.08 37.65
CA SER A 1023 -15.67 -52.89 36.81
C SER A 1023 -14.39 -53.10 37.63
N LYS A 1024 -13.39 -53.76 37.02
CA LYS A 1024 -12.07 -53.91 37.62
C LYS A 1024 -11.22 -52.67 37.31
N SER A 1025 -11.49 -51.55 38.00
CA SER A 1025 -10.74 -50.30 37.87
C SER A 1025 -10.27 -49.75 39.23
N VAL A 1026 -9.30 -48.82 39.22
CA VAL A 1026 -8.75 -48.22 40.45
C VAL A 1026 -9.77 -47.30 41.14
N PHE A 1027 -10.42 -46.44 40.37
CA PHE A 1027 -11.46 -45.51 40.81
C PHE A 1027 -12.81 -45.95 40.27
N SER A 1028 -13.90 -45.69 41.02
CA SER A 1028 -15.27 -45.95 40.56
C SER A 1028 -15.83 -44.83 39.66
N THR A 1029 -15.21 -43.65 39.66
CA THR A 1029 -15.66 -42.49 38.88
C THR A 1029 -14.55 -41.46 38.73
N TYR A 1030 -14.77 -40.48 37.85
CA TYR A 1030 -13.90 -39.31 37.67
C TYR A 1030 -14.71 -38.13 37.11
N SER A 1031 -14.17 -36.92 37.26
CA SER A 1031 -14.74 -35.71 36.65
C SER A 1031 -13.69 -34.98 35.83
N LEU A 1032 -14.15 -34.30 34.78
CA LEU A 1032 -13.37 -33.23 34.16
C LEU A 1032 -13.43 -31.97 35.05
N GLY A 1033 -12.46 -31.08 34.88
CA GLY A 1033 -12.45 -29.76 35.52
C GLY A 1033 -13.61 -28.87 35.06
N ILE A 1034 -13.91 -27.83 35.83
CA ILE A 1034 -14.99 -26.87 35.51
C ILE A 1034 -14.67 -26.18 34.19
N ALA A 1035 -15.63 -26.17 33.25
CA ALA A 1035 -15.54 -25.36 32.04
C ALA A 1035 -16.55 -24.20 32.15
N THR A 1036 -16.06 -22.99 32.38
CA THR A 1036 -16.96 -21.83 32.56
C THR A 1036 -17.48 -21.33 31.22
N GLY A 1037 -16.65 -21.41 30.17
CA GLY A 1037 -16.91 -20.80 28.85
C GLY A 1037 -16.78 -19.27 28.86
N ARG A 1038 -16.26 -18.68 29.94
CA ARG A 1038 -16.14 -17.22 30.16
C ARG A 1038 -15.14 -16.90 31.28
N ASP A 1039 -13.94 -17.47 31.22
CA ASP A 1039 -13.00 -17.46 32.34
C ASP A 1039 -12.64 -16.04 32.82
N ALA A 1040 -12.55 -15.06 31.92
CA ALA A 1040 -12.32 -13.65 32.27
C ALA A 1040 -13.39 -13.06 33.23
N TRP A 1041 -14.61 -13.61 33.19
CA TRP A 1041 -15.73 -13.23 34.05
C TRP A 1041 -15.87 -14.15 35.27
N ALA A 1042 -15.50 -15.41 35.13
CA ALA A 1042 -15.73 -16.46 36.12
C ALA A 1042 -14.54 -16.71 37.06
N TYR A 1043 -13.33 -16.26 36.72
CA TYR A 1043 -12.10 -16.42 37.50
C TYR A 1043 -11.43 -15.08 37.81
N GLN A 1044 -10.92 -14.94 39.04
CA GLN A 1044 -10.10 -13.79 39.41
C GLN A 1044 -9.21 -14.08 40.63
N PHE A 1045 -8.10 -13.34 40.77
CA PHE A 1045 -7.20 -13.48 41.92
C PHE A 1045 -7.79 -12.98 43.24
N THR A 1046 -8.71 -12.01 43.19
CA THR A 1046 -9.39 -11.49 44.38
C THR A 1046 -10.89 -11.80 44.32
N GLN A 1047 -11.47 -12.09 45.49
CA GLN A 1047 -12.91 -12.32 45.62
C GLN A 1047 -13.74 -11.08 45.27
N GLN A 1048 -13.23 -9.88 45.57
CA GLN A 1048 -13.93 -8.62 45.33
C GLN A 1048 -14.08 -8.34 43.83
N ASP A 1049 -12.99 -8.47 43.09
CA ASP A 1049 -12.99 -8.23 41.65
C ASP A 1049 -13.85 -9.27 40.91
N LEU A 1050 -13.83 -10.54 41.37
CA LEU A 1050 -14.73 -11.57 40.84
C LEU A 1050 -16.20 -11.19 41.06
N ALA A 1051 -16.57 -10.77 42.27
CA ALA A 1051 -17.94 -10.40 42.59
C ALA A 1051 -18.42 -9.22 41.73
N GLN A 1052 -17.57 -8.20 41.55
CA GLN A 1052 -17.88 -7.05 40.69
C GLN A 1052 -18.03 -7.46 39.23
N ASN A 1053 -17.11 -8.26 38.69
CA ASN A 1053 -17.16 -8.73 37.30
C ASN A 1053 -18.43 -9.56 37.04
N VAL A 1054 -18.73 -10.55 37.88
CA VAL A 1054 -19.91 -11.40 37.74
C VAL A 1054 -21.19 -10.58 37.81
N THR A 1055 -21.28 -9.65 38.76
CA THR A 1055 -22.46 -8.79 38.93
C THR A 1055 -22.68 -7.92 37.70
N ARG A 1056 -21.64 -7.26 37.19
CA ARG A 1056 -21.71 -6.44 35.97
C ARG A 1056 -22.21 -7.24 34.77
N MET A 1057 -21.72 -8.46 34.58
CA MET A 1057 -22.16 -9.32 33.49
C MET A 1057 -23.63 -9.73 33.64
N MET A 1058 -24.04 -10.10 34.86
CA MET A 1058 -25.43 -10.49 35.15
C MET A 1058 -26.39 -9.33 34.94
N GLU A 1059 -26.02 -8.11 35.31
CA GLU A 1059 -26.80 -6.90 35.04
C GLU A 1059 -26.98 -6.66 33.54
N SER A 1060 -25.90 -6.76 32.75
CA SER A 1060 -25.98 -6.65 31.29
C SER A 1060 -26.86 -7.75 30.69
N TYR A 1061 -26.71 -9.00 31.13
CA TYR A 1061 -27.55 -10.11 30.68
C TYR A 1061 -29.03 -9.91 31.04
N ASN A 1062 -29.34 -9.46 32.25
CA ASN A 1062 -30.71 -9.24 32.69
C ASN A 1062 -31.40 -8.12 31.88
N LYS A 1063 -30.67 -7.09 31.44
CA LYS A 1063 -31.19 -6.08 30.51
C LYS A 1063 -31.58 -6.70 29.16
N GLU A 1064 -30.77 -7.63 28.65
CA GLU A 1064 -31.10 -8.36 27.42
C GLU A 1064 -32.33 -9.28 27.61
N VAL A 1065 -32.51 -9.89 28.80
CA VAL A 1065 -33.72 -10.65 29.15
C VAL A 1065 -34.96 -9.74 29.18
N GLU A 1066 -34.87 -8.56 29.80
CA GLU A 1066 -35.95 -7.58 29.80
C GLU A 1066 -36.33 -7.17 28.36
N ARG A 1067 -35.33 -6.90 27.53
CA ARG A 1067 -35.52 -6.58 26.10
C ARG A 1067 -36.18 -7.73 25.34
N TYR A 1068 -35.83 -8.98 25.65
CA TYR A 1068 -36.38 -10.17 24.99
C TYR A 1068 -37.85 -10.41 25.37
N ILE A 1069 -38.20 -10.15 26.65
CA ILE A 1069 -39.59 -10.25 27.12
C ILE A 1069 -40.47 -9.17 26.46
N GLN A 1070 -39.93 -7.98 26.20
CA GLN A 1070 -40.65 -6.89 25.55
C GLN A 1070 -40.81 -7.08 24.04
N GLN A 1071 -39.82 -7.68 23.39
CA GLN A 1071 -39.81 -7.93 21.95
C GLN A 1071 -39.25 -9.33 21.71
N ILE A 1072 -40.13 -10.29 21.43
CA ILE A 1072 -39.74 -11.69 21.18
C ILE A 1072 -39.23 -11.78 19.73
N PRO A 1073 -37.91 -11.90 19.48
CA PRO A 1073 -37.41 -12.18 18.14
C PRO A 1073 -37.82 -13.59 17.68
N THR A 1074 -37.78 -13.84 16.37
CA THR A 1074 -37.84 -15.22 15.87
C THR A 1074 -36.61 -15.99 16.36
N LEU A 1075 -36.75 -17.31 16.58
CA LEU A 1075 -35.66 -18.14 17.09
C LEU A 1075 -34.40 -18.07 16.20
N ASP A 1076 -34.59 -17.93 14.89
CA ASP A 1076 -33.52 -17.86 13.88
C ASP A 1076 -32.74 -16.53 13.93
N SER A 1077 -33.27 -15.48 14.58
CA SER A 1077 -32.63 -14.16 14.63
C SER A 1077 -31.97 -13.84 15.99
N ILE A 1078 -31.91 -14.78 16.93
CA ILE A 1078 -31.39 -14.50 18.27
C ILE A 1078 -29.92 -14.06 18.25
N ASP A 1079 -29.10 -14.72 17.42
CA ASP A 1079 -27.66 -14.46 17.37
C ASP A 1079 -27.32 -13.06 16.81
N SER A 1080 -28.12 -12.57 15.86
CA SER A 1080 -28.01 -11.19 15.33
C SER A 1080 -28.72 -10.15 16.19
N TRP A 1081 -29.68 -10.57 17.01
CA TRP A 1081 -30.45 -9.66 17.86
C TRP A 1081 -29.71 -9.29 19.16
N VAL A 1082 -29.07 -10.24 19.84
CA VAL A 1082 -28.40 -10.00 21.14
C VAL A 1082 -27.23 -9.01 21.04
N ASN A 1083 -26.96 -8.26 22.12
CA ASN A 1083 -25.73 -7.48 22.20
C ASN A 1083 -24.50 -8.41 22.32
N ASN A 1084 -23.64 -8.39 21.30
CA ASN A 1084 -22.46 -9.24 21.20
C ASN A 1084 -21.17 -8.59 21.74
N ASP A 1085 -21.23 -7.41 22.38
CA ASP A 1085 -20.07 -6.77 23.01
C ASP A 1085 -19.50 -7.63 24.16
N GLU A 1086 -18.32 -8.21 23.93
CA GLU A 1086 -17.62 -9.08 24.90
C GLU A 1086 -17.25 -8.36 26.20
N SER A 1087 -17.14 -7.03 26.18
CA SER A 1087 -16.88 -6.22 27.38
C SER A 1087 -18.07 -6.15 28.34
N LEU A 1088 -19.27 -6.45 27.83
CA LEU A 1088 -20.51 -6.47 28.60
C LEU A 1088 -20.93 -7.89 28.96
N ILE A 1089 -20.93 -8.81 28.00
CA ILE A 1089 -21.44 -10.18 28.16
C ILE A 1089 -20.60 -11.14 27.33
N SER A 1090 -20.12 -12.22 27.95
CA SER A 1090 -19.56 -13.38 27.23
C SER A 1090 -20.62 -14.47 27.08
N TRP A 1091 -21.16 -14.61 25.87
CA TRP A 1091 -22.23 -15.56 25.56
C TRP A 1091 -21.70 -16.99 25.44
N ASN A 1092 -22.59 -17.95 25.71
CA ASN A 1092 -22.40 -19.36 25.36
C ASN A 1092 -23.78 -19.98 25.13
N ARG A 1093 -23.81 -21.23 24.64
CA ARG A 1093 -25.07 -21.94 24.36
C ARG A 1093 -26.02 -21.97 25.57
N ASN A 1094 -25.52 -22.30 26.77
CA ASN A 1094 -26.33 -22.37 27.99
C ASN A 1094 -26.98 -21.01 28.32
N LEU A 1095 -26.22 -19.91 28.22
CA LEU A 1095 -26.74 -18.57 28.53
C LEU A 1095 -27.79 -18.10 27.50
N LYS A 1096 -27.61 -18.43 26.22
CA LYS A 1096 -28.63 -18.17 25.18
C LYS A 1096 -29.90 -18.99 25.42
N GLU A 1097 -29.79 -20.25 25.82
CA GLU A 1097 -30.96 -21.08 26.20
C GLU A 1097 -31.70 -20.52 27.43
N LEU A 1098 -30.99 -19.90 28.38
CA LEU A 1098 -31.60 -19.24 29.53
C LEU A 1098 -32.32 -17.94 29.13
N LEU A 1099 -31.76 -17.18 28.18
CA LEU A 1099 -32.38 -15.98 27.61
C LEU A 1099 -33.71 -16.35 26.94
N ILE A 1100 -33.72 -17.39 26.10
CA ILE A 1100 -34.92 -17.89 25.41
C ILE A 1100 -36.02 -18.28 26.41
N LYS A 1101 -35.62 -18.82 27.57
CA LYS A 1101 -36.52 -19.20 28.67
C LYS A 1101 -36.97 -18.00 29.52
N GLY A 1102 -36.51 -16.78 29.22
CA GLY A 1102 -36.80 -15.56 29.98
C GLY A 1102 -36.25 -15.59 31.41
N LYS A 1103 -35.17 -16.35 31.66
CA LYS A 1103 -34.66 -16.56 33.01
C LYS A 1103 -33.56 -15.55 33.37
N SER A 1104 -33.83 -14.69 34.34
CA SER A 1104 -32.87 -13.77 34.93
C SER A 1104 -31.84 -14.48 35.83
N LEU A 1105 -30.66 -13.87 35.96
CA LEU A 1105 -29.58 -14.33 36.82
C LEU A 1105 -29.40 -13.41 38.03
N TYR A 1106 -29.03 -14.00 39.18
CA TYR A 1106 -28.79 -13.27 40.42
C TYR A 1106 -27.46 -13.70 41.02
N PHE A 1107 -26.70 -12.72 41.52
CA PHE A 1107 -25.42 -12.98 42.17
C PHE A 1107 -25.62 -13.62 43.55
N ASN A 1108 -24.87 -14.69 43.81
CA ASN A 1108 -24.83 -15.35 45.11
C ASN A 1108 -23.39 -15.50 45.60
N LYS A 1109 -23.06 -14.79 46.69
CA LYS A 1109 -21.71 -14.79 47.27
C LYS A 1109 -21.23 -16.18 47.70
N GLN A 1110 -22.14 -17.11 48.02
CA GLN A 1110 -21.79 -18.47 48.46
C GLN A 1110 -21.23 -19.33 47.33
N ASP A 1111 -21.47 -18.96 46.07
CA ASP A 1111 -20.98 -19.68 44.90
C ASP A 1111 -19.54 -19.30 44.53
N ILE A 1112 -18.92 -18.36 45.26
CA ILE A 1112 -17.49 -18.07 45.12
C ILE A 1112 -16.69 -19.13 45.87
N VAL A 1113 -15.88 -19.87 45.12
CA VAL A 1113 -15.02 -20.96 45.64
C VAL A 1113 -13.56 -20.74 45.26
N TYR A 1114 -12.64 -21.35 46.01
CA TYR A 1114 -11.25 -21.46 45.56
C TYR A 1114 -11.13 -22.59 44.54
N SER A 1115 -10.44 -22.31 43.43
CA SER A 1115 -10.18 -23.28 42.36
C SER A 1115 -8.73 -23.15 41.88
N SER A 1116 -8.14 -24.27 41.48
CA SER A 1116 -6.84 -24.29 40.82
C SER A 1116 -7.04 -24.03 39.34
N TYR A 1117 -6.80 -22.80 38.89
CA TYR A 1117 -7.03 -22.42 37.49
C TYR A 1117 -5.93 -22.97 36.56
N ARG A 1118 -4.68 -22.95 37.03
CA ARG A 1118 -3.50 -23.53 36.37
C ARG A 1118 -2.63 -24.26 37.41
N PRO A 1119 -1.68 -25.13 36.99
CA PRO A 1119 -0.78 -25.79 37.93
C PRO A 1119 -0.12 -24.76 38.86
N PHE A 1120 -0.24 -24.98 40.17
CA PHE A 1120 0.29 -24.10 41.22
C PHE A 1120 -0.26 -22.66 41.23
N CYS A 1121 -1.39 -22.41 40.56
CA CYS A 1121 -2.03 -21.09 40.49
C CYS A 1121 -3.48 -21.17 40.98
N LYS A 1122 -3.70 -20.70 42.22
CA LYS A 1122 -5.03 -20.63 42.84
C LYS A 1122 -5.70 -19.30 42.52
N GLN A 1123 -6.98 -19.37 42.16
CA GLN A 1123 -7.85 -18.23 41.93
C GLN A 1123 -9.22 -18.47 42.58
N HIS A 1124 -10.00 -17.40 42.70
CA HIS A 1124 -11.42 -17.51 43.00
C HIS A 1124 -12.20 -17.82 41.72
N CYS A 1125 -13.18 -18.71 41.81
CA CYS A 1125 -14.08 -19.09 40.73
C CYS A 1125 -15.53 -18.88 41.15
N TYR A 1126 -16.39 -18.36 40.27
CA TYR A 1126 -17.83 -18.32 40.48
C TYR A 1126 -18.48 -19.61 39.97
N PHE A 1127 -18.76 -20.54 40.88
CA PHE A 1127 -19.23 -21.89 40.59
C PHE A 1127 -20.76 -21.99 40.65
N HIS A 1128 -21.43 -21.47 39.63
CA HIS A 1128 -22.90 -21.47 39.53
C HIS A 1128 -23.42 -22.15 38.26
N LYS A 1129 -24.43 -23.03 38.42
CA LYS A 1129 -25.01 -23.86 37.35
C LYS A 1129 -25.42 -23.06 36.11
N ASP A 1130 -26.08 -21.93 36.32
CA ASP A 1130 -26.62 -21.12 35.23
C ASP A 1130 -25.56 -20.16 34.64
N PHE A 1131 -24.40 -20.04 35.30
CA PHE A 1131 -23.30 -19.16 34.86
C PHE A 1131 -22.14 -19.92 34.22
N ASN A 1132 -21.92 -21.19 34.56
CA ASN A 1132 -20.86 -22.00 33.96
C ASN A 1132 -21.42 -22.82 32.78
N ALA A 1133 -20.60 -23.05 31.75
CA ALA A 1133 -20.98 -23.91 30.63
C ALA A 1133 -21.15 -25.38 31.05
N MET A 1134 -20.16 -25.95 31.74
CA MET A 1134 -20.18 -27.33 32.23
C MET A 1134 -19.52 -27.42 33.61
N GLN A 1135 -20.27 -27.90 34.61
CA GLN A 1135 -19.75 -28.21 35.95
C GLN A 1135 -19.33 -29.68 36.11
N TYR A 1136 -19.65 -30.54 35.13
CA TYR A 1136 -19.45 -31.99 35.18
C TYR A 1136 -19.91 -32.59 36.52
N LEU A 1137 -19.09 -33.41 37.17
CA LEU A 1137 -19.39 -34.00 38.48
C LEU A 1137 -18.76 -33.23 39.64
N GLN A 1138 -18.26 -32.01 39.39
CA GLN A 1138 -17.55 -31.22 40.41
C GLN A 1138 -18.45 -30.92 41.62
N LYS A 1139 -19.74 -30.64 41.41
CA LYS A 1139 -20.69 -30.47 42.52
C LYS A 1139 -20.93 -31.74 43.34
N ARG A 1140 -20.72 -32.92 42.76
CA ARG A 1140 -20.82 -34.21 43.46
C ARG A 1140 -19.56 -34.52 44.26
N LEU A 1141 -18.39 -34.16 43.72
CA LEU A 1141 -17.08 -34.36 44.36
C LEU A 1141 -16.80 -33.29 45.43
N PHE A 1142 -17.19 -32.05 45.16
CA PHE A 1142 -17.03 -30.86 46.00
C PHE A 1142 -18.37 -30.14 46.20
N PRO A 1143 -19.33 -30.72 46.96
CA PRO A 1143 -20.65 -30.11 47.14
C PRO A 1143 -20.64 -28.83 47.99
N THR A 1144 -19.59 -28.60 48.80
CA THR A 1144 -19.43 -27.37 49.60
C THR A 1144 -18.02 -26.80 49.47
N SER A 1145 -17.89 -25.48 49.67
CA SER A 1145 -16.61 -24.75 49.59
C SER A 1145 -15.62 -25.08 50.72
N GLN A 1146 -16.08 -25.76 51.78
CA GLN A 1146 -15.26 -26.13 52.95
C GLN A 1146 -14.75 -27.57 52.89
N GLN A 1147 -15.16 -28.35 51.89
CA GLN A 1147 -14.86 -29.77 51.82
C GLN A 1147 -13.39 -29.99 51.45
N ARG A 1148 -12.69 -30.75 52.29
CA ARG A 1148 -11.31 -31.17 52.03
C ARG A 1148 -11.34 -32.49 51.28
N SER A 1149 -10.88 -32.48 50.04
CA SER A 1149 -10.44 -33.69 49.33
C SER A 1149 -8.92 -33.65 49.18
N VAL A 1150 -8.30 -34.82 49.07
CA VAL A 1150 -6.92 -34.94 48.61
C VAL A 1150 -7.00 -35.08 47.10
N ASP A 1151 -6.41 -34.12 46.38
CA ASP A 1151 -6.05 -34.27 44.96
C ASP A 1151 -4.72 -35.04 44.87
#